data_AF-A0A815NLD7-F1
#
_entry.id   AF-A0A815NLD7-F1
#
_cell.length_a   1.000
_cell.length_b   1.000
_cell.length_c   1.000
_cell.angle_alpha   90.00
_cell.angle_beta   90.00
_cell.angle_gamma   90.00
#
_symmetry.space_group_name_H-M   'P 1'
#
loop_
_entity.id
_entity.type
_entity.pdbx_description
1 polymer ?
#
loop_
_entity_poly.entity_id
_entity_poly.type
_entity_poly.pdbx_seq_one_letter_code
_entity_poly.pdbx_strand_id
1 'polypeptide(L)'
;MPWKGEKDAYKVWLSEIILQQTRVEQGWKYYENFIQNYPTIIDLANAKDEAVFKLWEGLGYYSRCKNLLFTARFIRDNYAGKFPCNYNDILSLKGIGNYTASAIASFCFNLPHAVVDGNVLRVLSRYFGIEKAVDTTDGKQFFSKLADECLDKNQPAEYNQSIMDFGATVCKPVPLCTVCVMNKTEILLYKLPVQFLQVIINLAFLILLKNCVMKKASLILFVSVLFFMQASTQIKLPDIISDSMVLQQNTNAPLWGWTKAGEKVEVSGSWANKIVQTITDKTGKWMVKLATPKAGGPYNVTIKASETRVLHGVLIGEVWICSGQSNMEMPLCGFPGAPVKNSAQEIASANFPQIRLFTAENQIAFTPQQNVKGKWASCSPASVDSFSAAAYFFGRELFNHLHVPIGLMNVNWGGTVAEAWTSETALRTMPYFNKQLDQVDTAAKRTKQMMAKDTSGLTAWKKTLSANNPNEPSVLFDGMIAPVIPFAIKGAIWYQGEANVGRAKQYETLFPLLISDWRKQWNEQDFPFYFVQIAPYDHSLKDSTLAGALRDAQRKTLYASSNTGMVVTLDIGERKNIHPSDKQDVGKRLAFWALNKTYGVKDIAYSGPLYKNMQINGNKIIVSFTNTDGGLTSKNKTLQSFEVAGADSVWKPASATIEGDKVIVTSNEVSNPVAVRYAFYAYVDASLFNGKGLPASSFTSQ
;
A
#
# COMPACT_ATOMS: atom_id res chain seq x y z
N MET A 1 -28.17 19.98 -11.98
CA MET A 1 -26.95 20.42 -11.25
C MET A 1 -26.48 21.70 -11.92
N PRO A 2 -25.91 22.68 -11.19
CA PRO A 2 -25.61 24.00 -11.74
C PRO A 2 -24.53 23.99 -12.83
N TRP A 3 -23.68 22.95 -12.89
CA TRP A 3 -22.68 22.74 -13.94
C TRP A 3 -23.19 21.90 -15.14
N LYS A 4 -24.46 21.46 -15.15
CA LYS A 4 -25.02 20.77 -16.34
C LYS A 4 -25.26 21.79 -17.45
N GLY A 5 -24.73 21.53 -18.64
CA GLY A 5 -24.79 22.47 -19.77
C GLY A 5 -23.81 23.63 -19.66
N GLU A 6 -22.94 23.64 -18.63
CA GLU A 6 -21.82 24.58 -18.53
C GLU A 6 -20.79 24.26 -19.61
N LYS A 7 -20.27 25.31 -20.26
CA LYS A 7 -19.28 25.21 -21.34
C LYS A 7 -17.91 25.75 -20.93
N ASP A 8 -17.83 26.41 -19.78
CA ASP A 8 -16.56 26.84 -19.20
C ASP A 8 -15.80 25.64 -18.62
N ALA A 9 -14.67 25.31 -19.26
CA ALA A 9 -13.81 24.20 -18.86
C ALA A 9 -13.30 24.29 -17.42
N TYR A 10 -13.06 25.49 -16.89
CA TYR A 10 -12.66 25.66 -15.48
C TYR A 10 -13.77 25.19 -14.55
N LYS A 11 -15.01 25.58 -14.84
CA LYS A 11 -16.18 25.27 -14.02
C LYS A 11 -16.57 23.80 -14.10
N VAL A 12 -16.55 23.22 -15.31
CA VAL A 12 -16.76 21.78 -15.50
C VAL A 12 -15.68 21.00 -14.74
N TRP A 13 -14.40 21.33 -14.93
CA TRP A 13 -13.30 20.69 -14.21
C TRP A 13 -13.45 20.79 -12.69
N LEU A 14 -13.74 21.98 -12.16
CA LEU A 14 -13.93 22.19 -10.73
C LEU A 14 -15.05 21.30 -10.17
N SER A 15 -16.17 21.19 -10.88
CA SER A 15 -17.28 20.31 -10.49
C SER A 15 -16.84 18.84 -10.44
N GLU A 16 -16.09 18.38 -11.44
CA GLU A 16 -15.61 17.01 -11.52
C GLU A 16 -14.64 16.69 -10.38
N ILE A 17 -13.72 17.60 -10.05
CA ILE A 17 -12.80 17.41 -8.91
C ILE A 17 -13.55 17.40 -7.57
N ILE A 18 -14.54 18.28 -7.39
CA ILE A 18 -15.35 18.32 -6.17
C ILE A 18 -16.17 17.04 -6.00
N LEU A 19 -16.77 16.52 -7.08
CA LEU A 19 -17.65 15.34 -7.05
C LEU A 19 -16.92 13.99 -6.97
N GLN A 20 -15.60 13.95 -7.18
CA GLN A 20 -14.83 12.73 -6.97
C GLN A 20 -15.06 12.18 -5.55
N GLN A 21 -15.70 11.02 -5.46
CA GLN A 21 -16.09 10.39 -4.18
C GLN A 21 -16.92 11.28 -3.24
N THR A 22 -17.63 12.28 -3.78
CA THR A 22 -18.47 13.20 -3.01
C THR A 22 -19.88 13.20 -3.61
N ARG A 23 -20.91 13.07 -2.78
CA ARG A 23 -22.31 13.10 -3.26
C ARG A 23 -22.66 14.48 -3.79
N VAL A 24 -23.52 14.53 -4.80
CA VAL A 24 -23.93 15.78 -5.47
C VAL A 24 -24.51 16.79 -4.48
N GLU A 25 -25.35 16.35 -3.54
CA GLU A 25 -26.01 17.24 -2.56
C GLU A 25 -25.00 17.92 -1.63
N GLN A 26 -23.88 17.25 -1.34
CA GLN A 26 -22.81 17.79 -0.52
C GLN A 26 -21.87 18.67 -1.36
N GLY A 27 -21.46 18.21 -2.53
CA GLY A 27 -20.51 18.92 -3.39
C GLY A 27 -21.04 20.23 -3.96
N TRP A 28 -22.36 20.33 -4.17
CA TRP A 28 -22.99 21.52 -4.73
C TRP A 28 -22.60 22.81 -3.98
N LYS A 29 -22.80 22.85 -2.67
CA LYS A 29 -22.54 24.07 -1.87
C LYS A 29 -21.07 24.51 -1.96
N TYR A 30 -20.15 23.57 -2.03
CA TYR A 30 -18.74 23.87 -2.19
C TYR A 30 -18.43 24.41 -3.58
N TYR A 31 -19.01 23.82 -4.62
CA TYR A 31 -18.86 24.32 -5.98
C TYR A 31 -19.30 25.79 -6.09
N GLU A 32 -20.48 26.14 -5.56
CA GLU A 32 -20.96 27.52 -5.55
C GLU A 32 -20.03 28.46 -4.77
N ASN A 33 -19.58 28.05 -3.58
CA ASN A 33 -18.65 28.84 -2.78
C ASN A 33 -17.32 29.06 -3.51
N PHE A 34 -16.80 28.05 -4.20
CA PHE A 34 -15.57 28.16 -4.98
C PHE A 34 -15.74 29.10 -6.18
N ILE A 35 -16.83 28.99 -6.94
CA ILE A 35 -17.11 29.89 -8.06
C ILE A 35 -17.32 31.33 -7.61
N GLN A 36 -17.94 31.54 -6.45
CA GLN A 36 -18.13 32.88 -5.89
C GLN A 36 -16.80 33.53 -5.47
N ASN A 37 -15.89 32.76 -4.87
CA ASN A 37 -14.60 33.28 -4.38
C ASN A 37 -13.52 33.31 -5.46
N TYR A 38 -13.58 32.37 -6.41
CA TYR A 38 -12.63 32.21 -7.51
C TYR A 38 -13.39 32.00 -8.83
N PRO A 39 -13.96 33.07 -9.41
CA PRO A 39 -14.80 32.97 -10.61
C PRO A 39 -14.06 32.43 -11.84
N THR A 40 -12.75 32.69 -11.93
CA THR A 40 -11.88 32.20 -13.00
C THR A 40 -10.75 31.32 -12.47
N ILE A 41 -10.14 30.54 -13.37
CA ILE A 41 -8.95 29.74 -13.03
C ILE A 41 -7.75 30.60 -12.62
N ILE A 42 -7.66 31.85 -13.10
CA ILE A 42 -6.61 32.79 -12.72
C ILE A 42 -6.79 33.24 -11.27
N ASP A 43 -8.05 33.49 -10.85
CA ASP A 43 -8.36 33.84 -9.47
C ASP A 43 -7.97 32.70 -8.52
N LEU A 44 -8.30 31.46 -8.89
CA LEU A 44 -7.91 30.27 -8.13
C LEU A 44 -6.39 30.08 -8.09
N ALA A 45 -5.71 30.28 -9.22
CA ALA A 45 -4.25 30.13 -9.31
C ALA A 45 -3.48 31.16 -8.45
N ASN A 46 -4.01 32.38 -8.36
CA ASN A 46 -3.43 33.48 -7.60
C ASN A 46 -3.78 33.45 -6.11
N ALA A 47 -4.77 32.65 -5.71
CA ALA A 47 -5.16 32.51 -4.33
C ALA A 47 -4.04 31.90 -3.47
N LYS A 48 -3.97 32.35 -2.21
CA LYS A 48 -3.10 31.74 -1.19
C LYS A 48 -3.63 30.36 -0.84
N ASP A 49 -2.72 29.40 -0.71
CA ASP A 49 -3.04 28.00 -0.37
C ASP A 49 -3.98 27.90 0.84
N GLU A 50 -3.71 28.64 1.93
CA GLU A 50 -4.52 28.56 3.16
C GLU A 50 -5.98 28.96 2.94
N ALA A 51 -6.25 29.95 2.08
CA ALA A 51 -7.61 30.41 1.80
C ALA A 51 -8.39 29.36 1.00
N VAL A 52 -7.74 28.73 0.02
CA VAL A 52 -8.34 27.67 -0.78
C VAL A 52 -8.56 26.40 0.05
N PHE A 53 -7.61 26.05 0.92
CA PHE A 53 -7.78 24.94 1.86
C PHE A 53 -8.92 25.17 2.84
N LYS A 54 -9.10 26.41 3.30
CA LYS A 54 -10.21 26.77 4.18
C LYS A 54 -11.56 26.61 3.48
N LEU A 55 -11.67 27.02 2.22
CA LEU A 55 -12.88 26.80 1.41
C LEU A 55 -13.13 25.32 1.10
N TRP A 56 -12.08 24.50 1.05
CA TRP A 56 -12.17 23.04 0.86
C TRP A 56 -12.47 22.26 2.16
N GLU A 57 -12.42 22.92 3.32
CA GLU A 57 -12.57 22.26 4.62
C GLU A 57 -13.93 21.55 4.73
N GLY A 58 -13.89 20.26 5.06
CA GLY A 58 -15.09 19.43 5.18
C GLY A 58 -15.45 18.58 3.94
N LEU A 59 -14.81 18.80 2.79
CA LEU A 59 -14.95 17.92 1.61
C LEU A 59 -14.11 16.62 1.70
N GLY A 60 -13.06 16.60 2.52
CA GLY A 60 -12.11 15.49 2.61
C GLY A 60 -11.23 15.33 1.35
N TYR A 61 -10.31 14.36 1.39
CA TYR A 61 -9.34 14.09 0.31
C TYR A 61 -8.58 15.35 -0.15
N TYR A 62 -7.83 15.98 0.75
CA TYR A 62 -7.09 17.23 0.50
C TYR A 62 -6.03 17.14 -0.61
N SER A 63 -5.66 15.93 -1.05
CA SER A 63 -4.87 15.73 -2.26
C SER A 63 -5.57 16.28 -3.51
N ARG A 64 -6.91 16.24 -3.58
CA ARG A 64 -7.69 16.86 -4.66
C ARG A 64 -7.52 18.37 -4.69
N CYS A 65 -7.65 19.03 -3.54
CA CYS A 65 -7.44 20.47 -3.42
C CYS A 65 -6.00 20.89 -3.78
N LYS A 66 -5.00 20.11 -3.34
CA LYS A 66 -3.59 20.31 -3.71
C LYS A 66 -3.38 20.21 -5.23
N ASN A 67 -3.94 19.18 -5.86
CA ASN A 67 -3.83 19.00 -7.32
C ASN A 67 -4.61 20.07 -8.08
N LEU A 68 -5.77 20.48 -7.59
CA LEU A 68 -6.56 21.59 -8.14
C LEU A 68 -5.73 22.88 -8.18
N LEU A 69 -5.12 23.27 -7.05
CA LEU A 69 -4.24 24.44 -6.98
C LEU A 69 -3.02 24.32 -7.91
N PHE A 70 -2.35 23.17 -7.91
CA PHE A 70 -1.21 22.93 -8.79
C PHE A 70 -1.60 23.09 -10.27
N THR A 71 -2.69 22.45 -10.68
CA THR A 71 -3.15 22.46 -12.07
C THR A 71 -3.68 23.84 -12.49
N ALA A 72 -4.35 24.57 -11.59
CA ALA A 72 -4.75 25.95 -11.85
C ALA A 72 -3.55 26.86 -12.12
N ARG A 73 -2.49 26.74 -11.30
CA ARG A 73 -1.23 27.47 -11.49
C ARG A 73 -0.51 27.05 -12.76
N PHE A 74 -0.46 25.75 -13.04
CA PHE A 74 0.12 25.23 -14.27
C PHE A 74 -0.59 25.77 -15.52
N ILE A 75 -1.93 25.83 -15.51
CA ILE A 75 -2.72 26.40 -16.61
C ILE A 75 -2.51 27.91 -16.73
N ARG A 76 -2.45 28.64 -15.61
CA ARG A 76 -2.08 30.07 -15.63
C ARG A 76 -0.73 30.29 -16.29
N ASP A 77 0.28 29.53 -15.88
CA ASP A 77 1.68 29.77 -16.26
C ASP A 77 2.01 29.25 -17.66
N ASN A 78 1.42 28.13 -18.09
CA ASN A 78 1.79 27.45 -19.33
C ASN A 78 0.74 27.57 -20.45
N TYR A 79 -0.51 27.90 -20.10
CA TYR A 79 -1.61 28.05 -21.06
C TYR A 79 -2.32 29.40 -20.95
N ALA A 80 -1.67 30.40 -20.35
CA ALA A 80 -2.18 31.77 -20.19
C ALA A 80 -3.58 31.82 -19.54
N GLY A 81 -3.86 30.92 -18.59
CA GLY A 81 -5.14 30.83 -17.89
C GLY A 81 -6.28 30.25 -18.72
N LYS A 82 -6.00 29.62 -19.86
CA LYS A 82 -6.98 28.92 -20.69
C LYS A 82 -6.77 27.42 -20.61
N PHE A 83 -7.84 26.66 -20.40
CA PHE A 83 -7.75 25.21 -20.48
C PHE A 83 -7.30 24.77 -21.89
N PRO A 84 -6.42 23.77 -22.01
CA PRO A 84 -6.11 23.18 -23.31
C PRO A 84 -7.39 22.66 -23.98
N CYS A 85 -7.47 22.81 -25.30
CA CYS A 85 -8.66 22.50 -26.10
C CYS A 85 -8.57 21.16 -26.86
N ASN A 86 -7.64 20.27 -26.48
CA ASN A 86 -7.55 18.92 -27.02
C ASN A 86 -7.42 17.88 -25.90
N TYR A 87 -7.85 16.65 -26.18
CA TYR A 87 -7.96 15.59 -25.17
C TYR A 87 -6.62 15.23 -24.52
N ASN A 88 -5.55 15.08 -25.30
CA ASN A 88 -4.26 14.62 -24.78
C ASN A 88 -3.65 15.65 -23.82
N ASP A 89 -3.74 16.93 -24.16
CA ASP A 89 -3.25 17.99 -23.29
C ASP A 89 -4.10 18.12 -22.03
N ILE A 90 -5.43 17.97 -22.13
CA ILE A 90 -6.32 17.93 -20.96
C ILE A 90 -5.97 16.74 -20.06
N LEU A 91 -5.77 15.55 -20.64
CA LEU A 91 -5.42 14.32 -19.91
C LEU A 91 -4.05 14.42 -19.22
N SER A 92 -3.12 15.19 -19.79
CA SER A 92 -1.79 15.40 -19.21
C SER A 92 -1.81 16.24 -17.92
N LEU A 93 -2.92 16.94 -17.64
CA LEU A 93 -3.04 17.79 -16.46
C LEU A 93 -3.17 16.97 -15.18
N LYS A 94 -2.46 17.39 -14.13
CA LYS A 94 -2.40 16.67 -12.86
C LYS A 94 -3.80 16.57 -12.22
N GLY A 95 -4.17 15.35 -11.84
CA GLY A 95 -5.45 15.07 -11.20
C GLY A 95 -6.63 14.90 -12.18
N ILE A 96 -6.36 14.91 -13.49
CA ILE A 96 -7.35 14.62 -14.54
C ILE A 96 -7.09 13.19 -15.05
N GLY A 97 -8.10 12.32 -14.94
CA GLY A 97 -8.08 10.98 -15.54
C GLY A 97 -8.94 10.91 -16.81
N ASN A 98 -8.94 9.76 -17.50
CA ASN A 98 -9.65 9.57 -18.77
C ASN A 98 -11.10 10.07 -18.77
N TYR A 99 -11.86 9.78 -17.70
CA TYR A 99 -13.24 10.25 -17.58
C TYR A 99 -13.35 11.78 -17.56
N THR A 100 -12.59 12.45 -16.69
CA THR A 100 -12.60 13.92 -16.59
C THR A 100 -12.06 14.58 -17.86
N ALA A 101 -11.05 13.98 -18.48
CA ALA A 101 -10.53 14.45 -19.77
C ALA A 101 -11.58 14.36 -20.87
N SER A 102 -12.28 13.22 -20.99
CA SER A 102 -13.39 13.06 -21.94
C SER A 102 -14.53 14.03 -21.66
N ALA A 103 -14.87 14.25 -20.39
CA ALA A 103 -15.94 15.17 -19.99
C ALA A 103 -15.62 16.62 -20.39
N ILE A 104 -14.42 17.12 -20.10
CA ILE A 104 -14.00 18.47 -20.50
C ILE A 104 -13.91 18.57 -22.03
N ALA A 105 -13.26 17.61 -22.69
CA ALA A 105 -13.11 17.57 -24.13
C ALA A 105 -14.47 17.58 -24.86
N SER A 106 -15.42 16.77 -24.41
CA SER A 106 -16.74 16.68 -25.00
C SER A 106 -17.61 17.89 -24.64
N PHE A 107 -17.85 18.20 -23.36
CA PHE A 107 -18.83 19.24 -22.99
C PHE A 107 -18.36 20.66 -23.27
N CYS A 108 -17.06 20.94 -23.15
CA CYS A 108 -16.53 22.30 -23.27
C CYS A 108 -16.05 22.61 -24.70
N PHE A 109 -15.52 21.59 -25.39
CA PHE A 109 -14.89 21.75 -26.71
C PHE A 109 -15.57 20.95 -27.83
N ASN A 110 -16.67 20.25 -27.53
CA ASN A 110 -17.43 19.42 -28.47
C ASN A 110 -16.58 18.38 -29.22
N LEU A 111 -15.54 17.86 -28.57
CA LEU A 111 -14.68 16.82 -29.15
C LEU A 111 -15.34 15.44 -29.03
N PRO A 112 -15.12 14.53 -30.01
CA PRO A 112 -15.80 13.24 -30.09
C PRO A 112 -15.13 12.19 -29.18
N HIS A 113 -15.21 12.40 -27.87
CA HIS A 113 -14.77 11.45 -26.84
C HIS A 113 -15.95 11.00 -25.99
N ALA A 114 -16.15 9.69 -25.83
CA ALA A 114 -17.21 9.18 -24.99
C ALA A 114 -16.93 9.44 -23.51
N VAL A 115 -17.96 9.86 -22.78
CA VAL A 115 -17.91 10.10 -21.34
C VAL A 115 -18.59 8.93 -20.63
N VAL A 116 -17.80 8.08 -19.98
CA VAL A 116 -18.27 6.78 -19.50
C VAL A 116 -18.24 6.71 -17.97
N ASP A 117 -19.41 6.92 -17.36
CA ASP A 117 -19.65 6.74 -15.92
C ASP A 117 -20.35 5.40 -15.63
N GLY A 118 -20.65 5.13 -14.36
CA GLY A 118 -21.38 3.92 -13.96
C GLY A 118 -22.81 3.82 -14.52
N ASN A 119 -23.42 4.95 -14.94
CA ASN A 119 -24.73 4.96 -15.57
C ASN A 119 -24.61 4.51 -17.04
N VAL A 120 -23.64 5.04 -17.78
CA VAL A 120 -23.37 4.66 -19.17
C VAL A 120 -22.98 3.19 -19.28
N LEU A 121 -22.08 2.70 -18.43
CA LEU A 121 -21.71 1.28 -18.38
C LEU A 121 -22.94 0.36 -18.24
N ARG A 122 -23.86 0.72 -17.33
CA ARG A 122 -25.09 -0.03 -17.09
C ARG A 122 -26.06 0.04 -18.26
N VAL A 123 -26.19 1.21 -18.90
CA VAL A 123 -27.03 1.38 -20.09
C VAL A 123 -26.53 0.50 -21.23
N LEU A 124 -25.23 0.57 -21.54
CA LEU A 124 -24.63 -0.21 -22.63
C LEU A 124 -24.70 -1.71 -22.37
N SER A 125 -24.38 -2.17 -21.14
CA SER A 125 -24.50 -3.57 -20.76
C SER A 125 -25.92 -4.10 -20.96
N ARG A 126 -26.94 -3.34 -20.55
CA ARG A 126 -28.34 -3.76 -20.68
C ARG A 126 -28.85 -3.68 -22.11
N TYR A 127 -28.54 -2.60 -22.82
CA TYR A 127 -29.02 -2.38 -24.18
C TYR A 127 -28.49 -3.43 -25.15
N PHE A 128 -27.21 -3.78 -25.03
CA PHE A 128 -26.58 -4.79 -25.88
C PHE A 128 -26.62 -6.22 -25.32
N GLY A 129 -27.21 -6.43 -24.14
CA GLY A 129 -27.29 -7.76 -23.51
C GLY A 129 -25.92 -8.37 -23.15
N ILE A 130 -24.96 -7.54 -22.73
CA ILE A 130 -23.57 -7.94 -22.48
C ILE A 130 -23.38 -8.25 -20.99
N GLU A 131 -23.09 -9.52 -20.67
CA GLU A 131 -22.89 -10.03 -19.30
C GLU A 131 -21.48 -9.77 -18.72
N LYS A 132 -20.60 -9.12 -19.49
CA LYS A 132 -19.25 -8.77 -19.02
C LYS A 132 -19.34 -7.83 -17.81
N ALA A 133 -18.60 -8.16 -16.74
CA ALA A 133 -18.61 -7.39 -15.49
C ALA A 133 -18.06 -5.97 -15.69
N VAL A 134 -18.91 -4.96 -15.53
CA VAL A 134 -18.63 -3.53 -15.77
C VAL A 134 -17.60 -2.89 -14.83
N ASP A 135 -17.33 -3.52 -13.68
CA ASP A 135 -16.43 -3.02 -12.65
C ASP A 135 -14.98 -3.53 -12.80
N THR A 136 -14.76 -4.52 -13.67
CA THR A 136 -13.43 -5.07 -14.00
C THR A 136 -12.65 -4.15 -14.96
N THR A 137 -11.32 -4.25 -14.99
CA THR A 137 -10.48 -3.50 -15.96
C THR A 137 -10.85 -3.83 -17.40
N ASP A 138 -11.01 -5.12 -17.71
CA ASP A 138 -11.43 -5.61 -19.03
C ASP A 138 -12.83 -5.10 -19.40
N GLY A 139 -13.79 -5.15 -18.46
CA GLY A 139 -15.12 -4.59 -18.65
C GLY A 139 -15.10 -3.09 -18.93
N LYS A 140 -14.36 -2.30 -18.13
CA LYS A 140 -14.23 -0.85 -18.36
C LYS A 140 -13.63 -0.54 -19.73
N GLN A 141 -12.56 -1.23 -20.14
CA GLN A 141 -11.96 -1.05 -21.46
C GLN A 141 -12.93 -1.41 -22.59
N PHE A 142 -13.62 -2.54 -22.46
CA PHE A 142 -14.60 -3.00 -23.43
C PHE A 142 -15.74 -2.00 -23.59
N PHE A 143 -16.36 -1.57 -22.49
CA PHE A 143 -17.48 -0.64 -22.55
C PHE A 143 -17.07 0.79 -22.90
N SER A 144 -15.84 1.21 -22.58
CA SER A 144 -15.31 2.48 -23.09
C SER A 144 -15.19 2.47 -24.60
N LYS A 145 -14.64 1.40 -25.19
CA LYS A 145 -14.56 1.24 -26.64
C LYS A 145 -15.95 1.22 -27.28
N LEU A 146 -16.89 0.47 -26.69
CA LEU A 146 -18.27 0.41 -27.17
C LEU A 146 -18.96 1.77 -27.08
N ALA A 147 -18.68 2.57 -26.05
CA ALA A 147 -19.22 3.91 -25.92
C ALA A 147 -18.68 4.85 -27.02
N ASP A 148 -17.39 4.78 -27.32
CA ASP A 148 -16.78 5.55 -28.43
C ASP A 148 -17.33 5.13 -29.81
N GLU A 149 -17.64 3.84 -29.99
CA GLU A 149 -18.29 3.32 -31.21
C GLU A 149 -19.74 3.80 -31.34
N CYS A 150 -20.47 3.91 -30.23
CA CYS A 150 -21.87 4.36 -30.20
C CYS A 150 -22.04 5.89 -30.26
N LEU A 151 -20.96 6.64 -29.99
CA LEU A 151 -21.01 8.10 -29.86
C LEU A 151 -21.44 8.78 -31.15
N ASP A 152 -22.41 9.69 -31.07
CA ASP A 152 -22.67 10.64 -32.17
C ASP A 152 -21.53 11.64 -32.24
N LYS A 153 -20.66 11.49 -33.25
CA LYS A 153 -19.48 12.33 -33.45
C LYS A 153 -19.81 13.74 -33.94
N ASN A 154 -21.03 13.99 -34.43
CA ASN A 154 -21.47 15.32 -34.84
C ASN A 154 -21.97 16.13 -33.63
N GLN A 155 -22.58 15.46 -32.66
CA GLN A 155 -23.13 16.08 -31.44
C GLN A 155 -22.68 15.34 -30.17
N PRO A 156 -21.36 15.21 -29.92
CA PRO A 156 -20.86 14.33 -28.86
C PRO A 156 -21.23 14.83 -27.46
N ALA A 157 -21.25 16.14 -27.24
CA ALA A 157 -21.64 16.72 -25.95
C ALA A 157 -23.10 16.38 -25.59
N GLU A 158 -24.02 16.53 -26.55
CA GLU A 158 -25.44 16.25 -26.37
C GLU A 158 -25.71 14.76 -26.20
N TYR A 159 -25.04 13.92 -26.99
CA TYR A 159 -25.11 12.46 -26.87
C TYR A 159 -24.66 11.99 -25.49
N ASN A 160 -23.47 12.40 -25.05
CA ASN A 160 -22.91 12.04 -23.75
C ASN A 160 -23.83 12.49 -22.61
N GLN A 161 -24.35 13.72 -22.66
CA GLN A 161 -25.27 14.22 -21.63
C GLN A 161 -26.57 13.40 -21.60
N SER A 162 -27.11 13.07 -22.76
CA SER A 162 -28.37 12.34 -22.92
C SER A 162 -28.28 10.89 -22.41
N ILE A 163 -27.20 10.15 -22.74
CA ILE A 163 -27.04 8.77 -22.27
C ILE A 163 -26.78 8.69 -20.76
N MET A 164 -26.04 9.65 -20.18
CA MET A 164 -25.85 9.76 -18.73
C MET A 164 -27.17 10.07 -18.02
N ASP A 165 -27.94 11.05 -18.52
CA ASP A 165 -29.23 11.43 -17.95
C ASP A 165 -30.26 10.31 -18.06
N PHE A 166 -30.29 9.61 -19.19
CA PHE A 166 -31.11 8.42 -19.39
C PHE A 166 -30.75 7.31 -18.39
N GLY A 167 -29.46 7.05 -18.18
CA GLY A 167 -29.00 6.09 -17.18
C GLY A 167 -29.37 6.48 -15.74
N ALA A 168 -29.35 7.77 -15.42
CA ALA A 168 -29.71 8.29 -14.10
C ALA A 168 -31.23 8.32 -13.84
N THR A 169 -32.05 8.58 -14.86
CA THR A 169 -33.49 8.86 -14.70
C THR A 169 -34.42 7.74 -15.17
N VAL A 170 -33.97 6.87 -16.08
CA VAL A 170 -34.79 5.79 -16.65
C VAL A 170 -34.13 4.42 -16.45
N CYS A 171 -32.92 4.22 -16.97
CA CYS A 171 -32.17 2.96 -16.83
C CYS A 171 -31.41 2.90 -15.49
N LYS A 172 -32.13 3.15 -14.39
CA LYS A 172 -31.63 3.08 -13.00
C LYS A 172 -31.26 1.66 -12.59
N PRO A 173 -30.58 1.41 -11.45
CA PRO A 173 -30.34 0.06 -10.96
C PRO A 173 -31.59 -0.83 -10.95
N VAL A 174 -32.74 -0.27 -10.54
CA VAL A 174 -34.07 -0.82 -10.82
C VAL A 174 -34.66 -0.04 -12.01
N PRO A 175 -34.66 -0.58 -13.23
CA PRO A 175 -34.98 0.19 -14.43
C PRO A 175 -36.48 0.44 -14.58
N LEU A 176 -36.84 1.59 -15.15
CA LEU A 176 -38.22 1.93 -15.51
C LEU A 176 -38.50 1.52 -16.97
N CYS A 177 -38.45 0.22 -17.26
CA CYS A 177 -38.55 -0.30 -18.64
C CYS A 177 -39.87 0.06 -19.35
N THR A 178 -40.97 0.23 -18.62
CA THR A 178 -42.28 0.58 -19.18
C THR A 178 -42.32 1.94 -19.87
N VAL A 179 -41.46 2.87 -19.45
CA VAL A 179 -41.33 4.23 -20.02
C VAL A 179 -40.01 4.43 -20.75
N CYS A 180 -39.24 3.36 -20.95
CA CYS A 180 -37.93 3.40 -21.56
C CYS A 180 -38.04 3.59 -23.08
N VAL A 181 -37.46 4.67 -23.60
CA VAL A 181 -37.45 4.97 -25.06
C VAL A 181 -36.69 3.91 -25.87
N MET A 182 -35.74 3.23 -25.24
CA MET A 182 -34.97 2.12 -25.83
C MET A 182 -35.71 0.76 -25.77
N ASN A 183 -36.91 0.70 -25.18
CA ASN A 183 -37.73 -0.51 -25.11
C ASN A 183 -38.48 -0.83 -26.42
N LYS A 184 -38.39 0.06 -27.42
CA LYS A 184 -39.03 -0.14 -28.74
C LYS A 184 -38.22 -0.98 -29.72
N THR A 185 -37.00 -1.40 -29.35
CA THR A 185 -36.20 -2.36 -30.12
C THR A 185 -36.33 -3.75 -29.53
N GLU A 186 -36.83 -4.71 -30.32
CA GLU A 186 -37.12 -6.13 -29.98
C GLU A 186 -35.86 -6.97 -29.61
N ILE A 187 -34.90 -6.43 -28.86
CA ILE A 187 -33.62 -7.11 -28.57
C ILE A 187 -33.58 -7.76 -27.18
N LEU A 188 -34.60 -7.58 -26.31
CA LEU A 188 -34.54 -8.09 -24.92
C LEU A 188 -35.68 -8.99 -24.45
N LEU A 189 -36.41 -9.66 -25.34
CA LEU A 189 -37.43 -10.64 -24.93
C LEU A 189 -36.92 -12.08 -24.73
N TYR A 190 -35.65 -12.40 -25.02
CA TYR A 190 -35.20 -13.81 -25.02
C TYR A 190 -34.17 -14.26 -23.97
N LYS A 191 -33.67 -13.40 -23.07
CA LYS A 191 -32.76 -13.85 -21.99
C LYS A 191 -32.92 -13.03 -20.72
N LEU A 192 -33.84 -13.45 -19.85
CA LEU A 192 -33.80 -13.07 -18.43
C LEU A 192 -33.16 -14.22 -17.64
N PRO A 193 -32.07 -13.97 -16.89
CA PRO A 193 -31.50 -14.95 -15.97
C PRO A 193 -32.44 -15.20 -14.79
N VAL A 194 -32.34 -16.41 -14.23
CA VAL A 194 -33.19 -17.09 -13.23
C VAL A 194 -33.33 -16.35 -11.87
N GLN A 195 -32.94 -15.09 -11.75
CA GLN A 195 -33.11 -14.30 -10.52
C GLN A 195 -34.42 -13.50 -10.44
N PHE A 196 -35.30 -13.58 -11.44
CA PHE A 196 -36.62 -12.91 -11.40
C PHE A 196 -37.80 -13.78 -10.98
N LEU A 197 -37.57 -15.06 -10.63
CA LEU A 197 -38.64 -15.94 -10.14
C LEU A 197 -39.13 -15.53 -8.73
N GLN A 198 -38.32 -14.82 -7.95
CA GLN A 198 -38.65 -14.46 -6.56
C GLN A 198 -39.73 -13.36 -6.46
N VAL A 199 -39.87 -12.49 -7.46
CA VAL A 199 -40.83 -11.38 -7.43
C VAL A 199 -42.19 -11.78 -7.97
N ILE A 200 -42.22 -12.67 -8.98
CA ILE A 200 -43.48 -13.20 -9.54
C ILE A 200 -44.12 -14.20 -8.56
N ILE A 201 -43.33 -15.00 -7.84
CA ILE A 201 -43.85 -15.88 -6.78
C ILE A 201 -44.42 -15.06 -5.61
N ASN A 202 -43.81 -13.94 -5.23
CA ASN A 202 -44.33 -13.09 -4.15
C ASN A 202 -45.64 -12.37 -4.52
N LEU A 203 -45.84 -11.97 -5.79
CA LEU A 203 -47.14 -11.43 -6.24
C LEU A 203 -48.21 -12.53 -6.36
N ALA A 204 -47.85 -13.73 -6.81
CA ALA A 204 -48.78 -14.87 -6.86
C ALA A 204 -49.17 -15.36 -5.45
N PHE A 205 -48.25 -15.30 -4.48
CA PHE A 205 -48.52 -15.66 -3.08
C PHE A 205 -49.42 -14.63 -2.37
N LEU A 206 -49.27 -13.33 -2.65
CA LEU A 206 -50.12 -12.28 -2.09
C LEU A 206 -51.56 -12.34 -2.64
N ILE A 207 -51.75 -12.85 -3.85
CA ILE A 207 -53.08 -13.06 -4.44
C ILE A 207 -53.74 -14.35 -3.93
N LEU A 208 -52.95 -15.39 -3.62
CA LEU A 208 -53.46 -16.65 -3.05
C LEU A 208 -53.71 -16.59 -1.53
N LEU A 209 -53.10 -15.64 -0.81
CA LEU A 209 -53.28 -15.48 0.65
C LEU A 209 -54.57 -14.76 1.07
N LYS A 210 -55.41 -14.27 0.14
CA LYS A 210 -56.72 -13.71 0.49
C LYS A 210 -57.78 -14.78 0.78
N ASN A 211 -57.55 -16.05 0.45
CA ASN A 211 -58.53 -17.13 0.61
C ASN A 211 -57.92 -18.39 1.25
N CYS A 212 -57.62 -18.39 2.55
CA CYS A 212 -57.93 -19.51 3.45
C CYS A 212 -57.33 -19.30 4.84
N VAL A 213 -58.24 -19.13 5.80
CA VAL A 213 -57.99 -18.99 7.23
C VAL A 213 -57.65 -20.37 7.83
N MET A 214 -56.62 -20.38 8.68
CA MET A 214 -56.35 -21.35 9.77
C MET A 214 -56.21 -22.84 9.40
N LYS A 215 -54.97 -23.36 9.45
CA LYS A 215 -54.55 -24.69 9.99
C LYS A 215 -53.24 -25.21 9.36
N LYS A 216 -52.13 -24.44 9.32
CA LYS A 216 -50.79 -24.97 8.96
C LYS A 216 -49.61 -24.27 9.66
N ALA A 217 -49.78 -23.85 10.92
CA ALA A 217 -48.70 -23.19 11.67
C ALA A 217 -47.49 -24.13 11.98
N SER A 218 -47.69 -25.44 12.07
CA SER A 218 -46.61 -26.38 12.41
C SER A 218 -45.74 -26.84 11.23
N LEU A 219 -46.18 -26.68 9.98
CA LEU A 219 -45.40 -27.08 8.80
C LEU A 219 -44.49 -25.94 8.30
N ILE A 220 -44.90 -24.69 8.54
CA ILE A 220 -44.16 -23.48 8.14
C ILE A 220 -42.92 -23.26 9.01
N LEU A 221 -42.95 -23.68 10.28
CA LEU A 221 -41.80 -23.59 11.19
C LEU A 221 -40.70 -24.62 10.88
N PHE A 222 -41.04 -25.76 10.27
CA PHE A 222 -40.07 -26.82 9.95
C PHE A 222 -39.32 -26.55 8.63
N VAL A 223 -39.98 -25.92 7.65
CA VAL A 223 -39.36 -25.57 6.35
C VAL A 223 -38.54 -24.27 6.43
N SER A 224 -38.87 -23.35 7.35
CA SER A 224 -38.09 -22.12 7.58
C SER A 224 -36.79 -22.36 8.36
N VAL A 225 -36.71 -23.40 9.19
CA VAL A 225 -35.45 -23.80 9.87
C VAL A 225 -34.47 -24.50 8.91
N LEU A 226 -34.98 -25.18 7.86
CA LEU A 226 -34.14 -25.82 6.83
C LEU A 226 -33.52 -24.83 5.84
N PHE A 227 -34.03 -23.59 5.76
CA PHE A 227 -33.51 -22.56 4.85
C PHE A 227 -32.34 -21.74 5.42
N PHE A 228 -32.02 -21.87 6.72
CA PHE A 228 -30.96 -21.12 7.39
C PHE A 228 -29.61 -21.86 7.51
N MET A 229 -29.45 -23.02 6.86
CA MET A 229 -28.18 -23.75 6.78
C MET A 229 -27.73 -24.01 5.34
N GLN A 230 -27.69 -22.99 4.48
CA GLN A 230 -26.80 -23.04 3.33
C GLN A 230 -25.39 -22.68 3.81
N ALA A 231 -24.71 -23.65 4.43
CA ALA A 231 -23.26 -23.58 4.56
C ALA A 231 -22.68 -23.52 3.14
N SER A 232 -21.84 -22.51 2.86
CA SER A 232 -21.13 -22.39 1.59
C SER A 232 -20.34 -23.68 1.33
N THR A 233 -20.71 -24.42 0.29
CA THR A 233 -19.96 -25.59 -0.19
C THR A 233 -18.70 -25.19 -0.97
N GLN A 234 -18.51 -23.89 -1.23
CA GLN A 234 -17.39 -23.39 -1.99
C GLN A 234 -16.12 -23.29 -1.12
N ILE A 235 -15.02 -23.85 -1.61
CA ILE A 235 -13.65 -23.67 -1.10
C ILE A 235 -13.27 -22.20 -1.30
N LYS A 236 -13.19 -21.48 -0.19
CA LYS A 236 -12.71 -20.10 -0.11
C LYS A 236 -11.28 -20.07 0.38
N LEU A 237 -10.46 -19.26 -0.27
CA LEU A 237 -9.06 -19.02 0.10
C LEU A 237 -8.87 -17.55 0.45
N PRO A 238 -7.89 -17.19 1.30
CA PRO A 238 -7.44 -15.80 1.41
C PRO A 238 -6.84 -15.35 0.07
N ASP A 239 -6.92 -14.07 -0.26
CA ASP A 239 -6.50 -13.56 -1.57
C ASP A 239 -4.99 -13.78 -1.82
N ILE A 240 -4.18 -13.91 -0.77
CA ILE A 240 -2.75 -14.25 -0.83
C ILE A 240 -2.48 -15.69 -1.29
N ILE A 241 -3.43 -16.60 -1.13
CA ILE A 241 -3.37 -17.97 -1.66
C ILE A 241 -4.22 -18.00 -2.93
N SER A 242 -3.58 -17.69 -4.05
CA SER A 242 -4.23 -17.58 -5.35
C SER A 242 -3.30 -18.00 -6.49
N ASP A 243 -3.80 -17.91 -7.72
CA ASP A 243 -3.01 -18.21 -8.92
C ASP A 243 -1.74 -17.35 -8.98
N SER A 244 -0.70 -17.89 -9.63
CA SER A 244 0.58 -17.21 -9.85
C SER A 244 1.36 -16.83 -8.59
N MET A 245 0.95 -17.30 -7.40
CA MET A 245 1.71 -17.09 -6.16
C MET A 245 3.09 -17.78 -6.18
N VAL A 246 3.96 -17.40 -5.24
CA VAL A 246 5.23 -18.09 -4.97
C VAL A 246 5.15 -18.72 -3.59
N LEU A 247 5.40 -20.02 -3.50
CA LEU A 247 5.59 -20.71 -2.24
C LEU A 247 7.07 -20.78 -1.88
N GLN A 248 7.40 -20.61 -0.60
CA GLN A 248 8.77 -20.76 -0.13
C GLN A 248 9.29 -22.18 -0.43
N GLN A 249 10.50 -22.28 -0.97
CA GLN A 249 11.15 -23.55 -1.29
C GLN A 249 11.71 -24.26 -0.05
N ASN A 250 11.90 -25.58 -0.14
CA ASN A 250 12.52 -26.44 0.88
C ASN A 250 11.89 -26.28 2.28
N THR A 251 10.57 -26.19 2.35
CA THR A 251 9.85 -26.07 3.63
C THR A 251 8.52 -26.82 3.59
N ASN A 252 7.79 -26.80 4.70
CA ASN A 252 6.42 -27.28 4.79
C ASN A 252 5.49 -26.06 4.75
N ALA A 253 5.18 -25.58 3.54
CA ALA A 253 4.45 -24.35 3.29
C ALA A 253 2.99 -24.47 3.76
N PRO A 254 2.52 -23.61 4.68
CA PRO A 254 1.14 -23.60 5.11
C PRO A 254 0.20 -23.16 3.99
N LEU A 255 -0.88 -23.92 3.77
CA LEU A 255 -2.02 -23.53 2.95
C LEU A 255 -3.27 -23.63 3.81
N TRP A 256 -4.15 -22.66 3.72
CA TRP A 256 -5.37 -22.59 4.52
C TRP A 256 -6.52 -21.96 3.76
N GLY A 257 -7.72 -22.17 4.28
CA GLY A 257 -8.93 -21.62 3.72
C GLY A 257 -10.15 -22.00 4.54
N TRP A 258 -11.31 -21.90 3.90
CA TRP A 258 -12.61 -22.23 4.47
C TRP A 258 -13.42 -23.05 3.50
N THR A 259 -14.20 -23.99 4.03
CA THR A 259 -15.24 -24.75 3.32
C THR A 259 -16.27 -25.21 4.37
N LYS A 260 -17.11 -26.21 4.07
CA LYS A 260 -18.09 -26.75 5.02
C LYS A 260 -17.39 -27.28 6.29
N ALA A 261 -18.00 -27.09 7.46
CA ALA A 261 -17.49 -27.61 8.74
C ALA A 261 -17.54 -29.14 8.82
N GLY A 262 -16.53 -29.77 9.42
CA GLY A 262 -16.37 -31.22 9.50
C GLY A 262 -16.05 -31.91 8.17
N GLU A 263 -15.69 -31.14 7.15
CA GLU A 263 -15.39 -31.63 5.80
C GLU A 263 -13.92 -32.04 5.68
N LYS A 264 -13.68 -33.15 4.97
CA LYS A 264 -12.33 -33.60 4.62
C LYS A 264 -11.78 -32.74 3.47
N VAL A 265 -10.59 -32.18 3.67
CA VAL A 265 -9.85 -31.41 2.65
C VAL A 265 -8.56 -32.13 2.32
N GLU A 266 -8.31 -32.35 1.03
CA GLU A 266 -7.11 -32.96 0.49
C GLU A 266 -6.37 -31.94 -0.38
N VAL A 267 -5.06 -31.79 -0.19
CA VAL A 267 -4.22 -30.83 -0.91
C VAL A 267 -3.02 -31.54 -1.50
N SER A 268 -2.71 -31.25 -2.76
CA SER A 268 -1.54 -31.79 -3.48
C SER A 268 -0.93 -30.73 -4.40
N GLY A 269 0.38 -30.79 -4.58
CA GLY A 269 1.10 -30.00 -5.58
C GLY A 269 1.59 -30.89 -6.71
N SER A 270 1.47 -30.44 -7.96
CA SER A 270 1.88 -31.22 -9.15
C SER A 270 3.37 -31.61 -9.20
N TRP A 271 4.21 -31.08 -8.30
CA TRP A 271 5.62 -31.46 -8.15
C TRP A 271 5.83 -32.78 -7.38
N ALA A 272 4.81 -33.30 -6.70
CA ALA A 272 4.92 -34.54 -5.94
C ALA A 272 3.59 -35.30 -5.91
N ASN A 273 3.66 -36.63 -5.97
CA ASN A 273 2.49 -37.51 -5.84
C ASN A 273 2.00 -37.66 -4.38
N LYS A 274 2.25 -36.68 -3.51
CA LYS A 274 1.88 -36.72 -2.09
C LYS A 274 0.67 -35.86 -1.84
N ILE A 275 -0.37 -36.48 -1.26
CA ILE A 275 -1.58 -35.80 -0.80
C ILE A 275 -1.47 -35.58 0.70
N VAL A 276 -1.70 -34.34 1.14
CA VAL A 276 -1.84 -33.97 2.55
C VAL A 276 -3.31 -33.73 2.84
N GLN A 277 -3.79 -34.19 3.99
CA GLN A 277 -5.23 -34.18 4.31
C GLN A 277 -5.46 -33.56 5.68
N THR A 278 -6.62 -32.92 5.85
CA THR A 278 -7.09 -32.37 7.11
C THR A 278 -8.62 -32.41 7.16
N ILE A 279 -9.19 -32.11 8.32
CA ILE A 279 -10.64 -31.93 8.51
C ILE A 279 -10.87 -30.51 8.96
N THR A 280 -11.87 -29.84 8.39
CA THR A 280 -12.23 -28.48 8.76
C THR A 280 -12.77 -28.43 10.19
N ASP A 281 -12.47 -27.35 10.89
CA ASP A 281 -12.98 -27.12 12.23
C ASP A 281 -14.48 -26.77 12.24
N LYS A 282 -15.02 -26.49 13.44
CA LYS A 282 -16.43 -26.11 13.63
C LYS A 282 -16.83 -24.83 12.89
N THR A 283 -15.86 -24.00 12.50
CA THR A 283 -16.06 -22.76 11.73
C THR A 283 -15.84 -22.96 10.23
N GLY A 284 -15.50 -24.17 9.79
CA GLY A 284 -15.19 -24.48 8.41
C GLY A 284 -13.75 -24.16 7.99
N LYS A 285 -12.90 -23.68 8.92
CA LYS A 285 -11.50 -23.35 8.62
C LYS A 285 -10.66 -24.61 8.54
N TRP A 286 -9.72 -24.64 7.61
CA TRP A 286 -8.74 -25.72 7.46
C TRP A 286 -7.34 -25.17 7.24
N MET A 287 -6.33 -25.96 7.59
CA MET A 287 -4.93 -25.70 7.26
C MET A 287 -4.22 -27.04 7.03
N VAL A 288 -3.34 -27.08 6.04
CA VAL A 288 -2.35 -28.14 5.84
C VAL A 288 -0.96 -27.52 5.70
N LYS A 289 0.08 -28.31 5.92
CA LYS A 289 1.45 -27.94 5.51
C LYS A 289 1.87 -28.82 4.34
N LEU A 290 2.10 -28.20 3.19
CA LEU A 290 2.49 -28.87 1.96
C LEU A 290 4.01 -28.78 1.78
N ALA A 291 4.68 -29.93 1.67
CA ALA A 291 6.12 -29.98 1.45
C ALA A 291 6.47 -29.41 0.06
N THR A 292 7.35 -28.40 0.03
CA THR A 292 7.83 -27.77 -1.20
C THR A 292 9.26 -28.24 -1.53
N PRO A 293 9.56 -28.59 -2.79
CA PRO A 293 10.89 -28.94 -3.24
C PRO A 293 11.79 -27.69 -3.33
N LYS A 294 12.96 -27.88 -3.91
CA LYS A 294 13.79 -26.79 -4.44
C LYS A 294 13.01 -25.97 -5.49
N ALA A 295 13.42 -24.72 -5.67
CA ALA A 295 12.86 -23.77 -6.60
C ALA A 295 12.56 -24.33 -8.01
N GLY A 296 11.43 -23.92 -8.58
CA GLY A 296 10.95 -24.36 -9.89
C GLY A 296 9.51 -23.94 -10.18
N GLY A 297 8.93 -24.53 -11.22
CA GLY A 297 7.56 -24.27 -11.70
C GLY A 297 7.53 -23.77 -13.15
N PRO A 298 6.35 -23.38 -13.66
CA PRO A 298 5.07 -23.30 -12.95
C PRO A 298 4.47 -24.67 -12.61
N TYR A 299 3.82 -24.72 -11.45
CA TYR A 299 3.10 -25.88 -10.94
C TYR A 299 1.61 -25.55 -10.73
N ASN A 300 0.81 -26.61 -10.58
CA ASN A 300 -0.54 -26.53 -10.06
C ASN A 300 -0.60 -27.00 -8.60
N VAL A 301 -1.48 -26.39 -7.81
CA VAL A 301 -1.89 -26.87 -6.48
C VAL A 301 -3.37 -27.22 -6.53
N THR A 302 -3.70 -28.46 -6.24
CA THR A 302 -5.08 -28.97 -6.24
C THR A 302 -5.57 -29.11 -4.81
N ILE A 303 -6.72 -28.49 -4.51
CA ILE A 303 -7.42 -28.55 -3.23
C ILE A 303 -8.77 -29.20 -3.50
N LYS A 304 -9.02 -30.33 -2.85
CA LYS A 304 -10.20 -31.17 -3.04
C LYS A 304 -10.96 -31.30 -1.73
N ALA A 305 -12.24 -31.00 -1.77
CA ALA A 305 -13.23 -31.25 -0.73
C ALA A 305 -14.48 -31.84 -1.43
N SER A 306 -15.69 -31.37 -1.13
CA SER A 306 -16.89 -31.65 -1.94
C SER A 306 -16.81 -31.06 -3.35
N GLU A 307 -16.03 -30.01 -3.54
CA GLU A 307 -15.61 -29.50 -4.85
C GLU A 307 -14.09 -29.55 -5.01
N THR A 308 -13.59 -29.29 -6.23
CA THR A 308 -12.15 -29.20 -6.51
C THR A 308 -11.79 -27.81 -6.98
N ARG A 309 -10.79 -27.20 -6.35
CA ARG A 309 -10.19 -25.94 -6.76
C ARG A 309 -8.73 -26.17 -7.12
N VAL A 310 -8.32 -25.69 -8.29
CA VAL A 310 -6.94 -25.76 -8.76
C VAL A 310 -6.38 -24.36 -8.82
N LEU A 311 -5.21 -24.14 -8.21
CA LEU A 311 -4.42 -22.94 -8.35
C LEU A 311 -3.37 -23.17 -9.42
N HIS A 312 -3.29 -22.26 -10.38
CA HIS A 312 -2.43 -22.37 -11.56
C HIS A 312 -1.23 -21.42 -11.49
N GLY A 313 -0.14 -21.78 -12.17
CA GLY A 313 1.02 -20.90 -12.32
C GLY A 313 1.83 -20.70 -11.05
N VAL A 314 1.67 -21.58 -10.05
CA VAL A 314 2.35 -21.48 -8.75
C VAL A 314 3.84 -21.74 -8.94
N LEU A 315 4.68 -20.81 -8.48
CA LEU A 315 6.13 -20.97 -8.46
C LEU A 315 6.59 -21.41 -7.08
N ILE A 316 7.76 -22.04 -7.03
CA ILE A 316 8.44 -22.40 -5.79
C ILE A 316 9.78 -21.67 -5.80
N GLY A 317 10.10 -20.93 -4.73
CA GLY A 317 11.22 -20.01 -4.72
C GLY A 317 11.43 -19.34 -3.37
N GLU A 318 11.95 -18.11 -3.39
CA GLU A 318 12.20 -17.31 -2.18
C GLU A 318 11.09 -16.28 -1.97
N VAL A 319 10.50 -16.23 -0.78
CA VAL A 319 9.38 -15.33 -0.49
C VAL A 319 9.78 -14.31 0.57
N TRP A 320 9.61 -13.03 0.28
CA TRP A 320 9.95 -11.93 1.19
C TRP A 320 8.76 -11.01 1.43
N ILE A 321 8.51 -10.67 2.69
CA ILE A 321 7.57 -9.60 3.04
C ILE A 321 8.30 -8.25 2.99
N CYS A 322 7.69 -7.27 2.33
CA CYS A 322 8.24 -5.94 2.09
C CYS A 322 7.34 -4.90 2.76
N SER A 323 7.76 -4.39 3.91
CA SER A 323 6.90 -3.61 4.81
C SER A 323 7.55 -2.33 5.33
N GLY A 324 6.78 -1.52 6.04
CA GLY A 324 7.17 -0.21 6.54
C GLY A 324 6.27 0.90 6.02
N GLN A 325 6.82 2.09 5.90
CA GLN A 325 6.07 3.30 5.55
C GLN A 325 6.42 3.83 4.15
N SER A 326 6.30 5.14 3.94
CA SER A 326 6.27 5.78 2.62
C SER A 326 7.53 5.55 1.78
N ASN A 327 8.69 5.35 2.41
CA ASN A 327 9.92 4.99 1.68
C ASN A 327 9.93 3.53 1.18
N MET A 328 9.24 2.61 1.87
CA MET A 328 8.93 1.27 1.32
C MET A 328 7.80 1.36 0.29
N GLU A 329 6.76 2.15 0.56
CA GLU A 329 5.57 2.28 -0.32
C GLU A 329 5.88 2.96 -1.66
N MET A 330 6.93 3.79 -1.72
CA MET A 330 7.30 4.57 -2.90
C MET A 330 7.27 3.72 -4.18
N PRO A 331 6.34 3.99 -5.11
CA PRO A 331 6.18 3.16 -6.30
C PRO A 331 7.37 3.36 -7.24
N LEU A 332 7.61 2.41 -8.13
CA LEU A 332 8.69 2.51 -9.11
C LEU A 332 8.53 3.73 -10.03
N CYS A 333 7.30 4.17 -10.31
CA CYS A 333 7.01 5.42 -11.02
C CYS A 333 7.30 6.70 -10.22
N GLY A 334 7.60 6.57 -8.92
CA GLY A 334 7.83 7.67 -8.00
C GLY A 334 6.55 8.32 -7.49
N PHE A 335 6.71 9.16 -6.48
CA PHE A 335 5.62 10.01 -6.00
C PHE A 335 5.62 11.35 -6.77
N PRO A 336 4.48 12.07 -6.79
CA PRO A 336 4.47 13.43 -7.31
C PRO A 336 5.49 14.32 -6.58
N GLY A 337 6.50 14.81 -7.30
CA GLY A 337 7.58 15.65 -6.74
C GLY A 337 8.74 14.88 -6.11
N ALA A 338 8.70 13.55 -6.10
CA ALA A 338 9.81 12.69 -5.67
C ALA A 338 9.98 11.54 -6.69
N PRO A 339 10.79 11.73 -7.75
CA PRO A 339 10.99 10.73 -8.77
C PRO A 339 11.87 9.58 -8.25
N VAL A 340 11.71 8.39 -8.85
CA VAL A 340 12.73 7.33 -8.74
C VAL A 340 13.74 7.51 -9.87
N LYS A 341 15.02 7.45 -9.53
CA LYS A 341 16.13 7.52 -10.48
C LYS A 341 15.98 6.40 -11.53
N ASN A 342 16.07 6.76 -12.81
CA ASN A 342 15.91 5.85 -13.97
C ASN A 342 14.54 5.14 -14.07
N SER A 343 13.51 5.62 -13.38
CA SER A 343 12.18 4.99 -13.29
C SER A 343 11.63 4.49 -14.63
N ALA A 344 11.56 5.34 -15.66
CA ALA A 344 10.96 4.96 -16.95
C ALA A 344 11.71 3.80 -17.63
N GLN A 345 13.05 3.81 -17.60
CA GLN A 345 13.87 2.72 -18.13
C GLN A 345 13.69 1.44 -17.32
N GLU A 346 13.63 1.57 -16.00
CA GLU A 346 13.46 0.46 -15.08
C GLU A 346 12.09 -0.23 -15.27
N ILE A 347 11.02 0.55 -15.43
CA ILE A 347 9.67 0.04 -15.72
C ILE A 347 9.64 -0.65 -17.10
N ALA A 348 10.16 0.00 -18.14
CA ALA A 348 10.15 -0.53 -19.50
C ALA A 348 10.92 -1.86 -19.61
N SER A 349 12.00 -2.01 -18.84
CA SER A 349 12.84 -3.21 -18.84
C SER A 349 12.40 -4.32 -17.87
N ALA A 350 11.40 -4.06 -17.03
CA ALA A 350 10.96 -4.99 -15.99
C ALA A 350 10.17 -6.18 -16.55
N ASN A 351 10.83 -7.10 -17.25
CA ASN A 351 10.24 -8.32 -17.78
C ASN A 351 10.80 -9.56 -17.07
N PHE A 352 10.41 -9.74 -15.81
CA PHE A 352 10.90 -10.81 -14.95
C PHE A 352 9.76 -11.73 -14.51
N PRO A 353 9.24 -12.61 -15.37
CA PRO A 353 8.06 -13.41 -15.03
C PRO A 353 8.28 -14.39 -13.88
N GLN A 354 9.52 -14.68 -13.49
CA GLN A 354 9.82 -15.48 -12.29
C GLN A 354 9.83 -14.66 -11.00
N ILE A 355 9.72 -13.34 -11.09
CA ILE A 355 9.43 -12.46 -9.95
C ILE A 355 7.92 -12.24 -9.91
N ARG A 356 7.30 -12.51 -8.77
CA ARG A 356 5.86 -12.30 -8.54
C ARG A 356 5.65 -11.25 -7.47
N LEU A 357 4.69 -10.37 -7.73
CA LEU A 357 4.39 -9.19 -6.95
C LEU A 357 3.01 -9.38 -6.34
N PHE A 358 2.91 -9.32 -5.00
CA PHE A 358 1.63 -9.23 -4.29
C PHE A 358 1.55 -7.87 -3.61
N THR A 359 0.49 -7.11 -3.87
CA THR A 359 0.24 -5.85 -3.17
C THR A 359 -1.00 -5.99 -2.30
N ALA A 360 -0.82 -5.83 -0.99
CA ALA A 360 -1.91 -5.76 -0.03
C ALA A 360 -2.61 -4.38 -0.12
N GLU A 361 -3.93 -4.38 -0.09
CA GLU A 361 -4.70 -3.14 0.09
C GLU A 361 -4.58 -2.65 1.53
N ASN A 362 -4.43 -1.34 1.66
CA ASN A 362 -4.30 -0.67 2.93
C ASN A 362 -5.61 -0.76 3.71
N GLN A 363 -5.57 -1.43 4.86
CA GLN A 363 -6.72 -1.55 5.76
C GLN A 363 -6.27 -1.53 7.21
N ILE A 364 -7.02 -0.82 8.05
CA ILE A 364 -6.89 -0.92 9.50
C ILE A 364 -7.89 -1.95 10.03
N ALA A 365 -7.56 -2.61 11.13
CA ALA A 365 -8.51 -3.41 11.88
C ALA A 365 -8.24 -3.31 13.38
N PHE A 366 -9.29 -3.45 14.20
CA PHE A 366 -9.19 -3.47 15.66
C PHE A 366 -9.15 -4.89 16.24
N THR A 367 -9.13 -5.89 15.35
CA THR A 367 -8.98 -7.31 15.66
C THR A 367 -8.28 -7.99 14.50
N PRO A 368 -7.46 -9.03 14.72
CA PRO A 368 -6.77 -9.76 13.66
C PRO A 368 -7.71 -10.20 12.52
N GLN A 369 -7.43 -9.76 11.30
CA GLN A 369 -8.15 -10.17 10.11
C GLN A 369 -7.65 -11.52 9.59
N GLN A 370 -8.52 -12.24 8.89
CA GLN A 370 -8.18 -13.53 8.27
C GLN A 370 -7.87 -13.43 6.76
N ASN A 371 -8.10 -12.26 6.18
CA ASN A 371 -7.81 -11.98 4.78
C ASN A 371 -7.32 -10.54 4.62
N VAL A 372 -6.40 -10.33 3.70
CA VAL A 372 -6.01 -9.02 3.18
C VAL A 372 -6.28 -9.00 1.70
N LYS A 373 -6.93 -7.95 1.21
CA LYS A 373 -7.22 -7.79 -0.20
C LYS A 373 -5.94 -7.57 -0.98
N GLY A 374 -5.82 -8.21 -2.13
CA GLY A 374 -4.63 -8.16 -2.97
C GLY A 374 -4.67 -9.20 -4.08
N LYS A 375 -3.68 -9.17 -4.96
CA LYS A 375 -3.52 -10.17 -6.03
C LYS A 375 -2.06 -10.35 -6.38
N TRP A 376 -1.69 -11.57 -6.74
CA TRP A 376 -0.39 -11.85 -7.34
C TRP A 376 -0.38 -11.41 -8.81
N ALA A 377 0.73 -10.82 -9.22
CA ALA A 377 1.00 -10.48 -10.60
C ALA A 377 2.42 -10.88 -10.99
N SER A 378 2.62 -11.26 -12.24
CA SER A 378 3.95 -11.36 -12.84
C SER A 378 4.63 -9.99 -12.79
N CYS A 379 5.94 -9.91 -12.52
CA CYS A 379 6.70 -8.68 -12.74
C CYS A 379 6.80 -8.43 -14.25
N SER A 380 6.18 -7.33 -14.68
CA SER A 380 6.07 -6.86 -16.06
C SER A 380 6.02 -5.34 -16.05
N PRO A 381 6.27 -4.64 -17.18
CA PRO A 381 6.09 -3.19 -17.23
C PRO A 381 4.69 -2.73 -16.79
N ALA A 382 3.65 -3.54 -17.05
CA ALA A 382 2.27 -3.23 -16.71
C ALA A 382 1.92 -3.38 -15.22
N SER A 383 2.74 -4.09 -14.44
CA SER A 383 2.46 -4.42 -13.03
C SER A 383 3.46 -3.83 -12.04
N VAL A 384 4.67 -3.51 -12.50
CA VAL A 384 5.74 -3.01 -11.63
C VAL A 384 5.64 -1.52 -11.33
N ASP A 385 4.99 -0.75 -12.21
CA ASP A 385 4.90 0.72 -12.15
C ASP A 385 4.50 1.24 -10.77
N SER A 386 3.41 0.70 -10.23
CA SER A 386 2.86 1.05 -8.92
C SER A 386 3.36 0.18 -7.77
N PHE A 387 4.33 -0.71 -8.02
CA PHE A 387 4.93 -1.56 -7.00
C PHE A 387 6.09 -0.84 -6.30
N SER A 388 6.38 -1.21 -5.04
CA SER A 388 7.50 -0.63 -4.28
C SER A 388 8.82 -0.69 -5.04
N ALA A 389 9.44 0.47 -5.24
CA ALA A 389 10.74 0.59 -5.89
C ALA A 389 11.83 -0.15 -5.12
N ALA A 390 11.88 0.04 -3.80
CA ALA A 390 12.87 -0.63 -2.94
C ALA A 390 12.72 -2.16 -2.99
N ALA A 391 11.49 -2.66 -2.91
CA ALA A 391 11.21 -4.10 -3.00
C ALA A 391 11.53 -4.67 -4.39
N TYR A 392 11.18 -3.95 -5.46
CA TYR A 392 11.49 -4.36 -6.84
C TYR A 392 13.00 -4.51 -7.03
N PHE A 393 13.79 -3.50 -6.65
CA PHE A 393 15.24 -3.55 -6.81
C PHE A 393 15.89 -4.63 -5.94
N PHE A 394 15.37 -4.85 -4.72
CA PHE A 394 15.76 -5.98 -3.88
C PHE A 394 15.52 -7.33 -4.56
N GLY A 395 14.29 -7.59 -5.01
CA GLY A 395 13.94 -8.87 -5.62
C GLY A 395 14.65 -9.10 -6.95
N ARG A 396 14.86 -8.05 -7.75
CA ARG A 396 15.64 -8.13 -9.00
C ARG A 396 17.08 -8.52 -8.73
N GLU A 397 17.73 -7.89 -7.75
CA GLU A 397 19.11 -8.22 -7.40
C GLU A 397 19.23 -9.67 -6.88
N LEU A 398 18.29 -10.11 -6.03
CA LEU A 398 18.23 -11.51 -5.63
C LEU A 398 18.03 -12.46 -6.82
N PHE A 399 17.11 -12.14 -7.73
CA PHE A 399 16.85 -12.95 -8.91
C PHE A 399 18.10 -13.10 -9.78
N ASN A 400 18.81 -12.00 -10.04
CA ASN A 400 20.02 -11.99 -10.86
C ASN A 400 21.17 -12.81 -10.27
N HIS A 401 21.23 -12.96 -8.94
CA HIS A 401 22.27 -13.73 -8.28
C HIS A 401 21.87 -15.19 -8.04
N LEU A 402 20.64 -15.42 -7.56
CA LEU A 402 20.18 -16.74 -7.13
C LEU A 402 19.60 -17.57 -8.29
N HIS A 403 19.11 -16.93 -9.34
CA HIS A 403 18.46 -17.58 -10.48
C HIS A 403 17.28 -18.49 -10.09
N VAL A 404 16.52 -18.09 -9.07
CA VAL A 404 15.32 -18.78 -8.58
C VAL A 404 14.11 -17.85 -8.59
N PRO A 405 12.86 -18.35 -8.67
CA PRO A 405 11.69 -17.51 -8.51
C PRO A 405 11.68 -16.71 -7.21
N ILE A 406 11.21 -15.46 -7.27
CA ILE A 406 11.14 -14.55 -6.13
C ILE A 406 9.70 -14.08 -5.95
N GLY A 407 9.14 -14.26 -4.75
CA GLY A 407 7.86 -13.70 -4.34
C GLY A 407 8.06 -12.49 -3.43
N LEU A 408 7.50 -11.34 -3.81
CA LEU A 408 7.56 -10.12 -3.02
C LEU A 408 6.16 -9.73 -2.56
N MET A 409 5.94 -9.71 -1.24
CA MET A 409 4.67 -9.31 -0.63
C MET A 409 4.78 -7.88 -0.11
N ASN A 410 4.24 -6.94 -0.89
CA ASN A 410 4.19 -5.52 -0.58
C ASN A 410 3.06 -5.24 0.41
N VAL A 411 3.43 -5.09 1.69
CA VAL A 411 2.52 -4.88 2.82
C VAL A 411 3.01 -3.67 3.62
N ASN A 412 2.75 -2.47 3.10
CA ASN A 412 3.25 -1.20 3.65
C ASN A 412 2.18 -0.12 3.57
N TRP A 413 2.38 0.97 4.32
CA TRP A 413 1.49 2.13 4.28
C TRP A 413 2.26 3.40 4.67
N GLY A 414 2.25 4.41 3.80
CA GLY A 414 2.86 5.71 4.05
C GLY A 414 2.45 6.42 5.33
N GLY A 415 3.44 7.03 6.00
CA GLY A 415 3.22 7.90 7.16
C GLY A 415 2.90 7.18 8.47
N THR A 416 3.15 5.88 8.55
CA THR A 416 2.79 5.06 9.72
C THR A 416 3.93 4.86 10.71
N VAL A 417 3.60 4.80 12.00
CA VAL A 417 4.52 4.53 13.12
C VAL A 417 4.70 3.02 13.38
N ALA A 418 5.83 2.62 13.96
CA ALA A 418 6.16 1.20 14.21
C ALA A 418 5.16 0.46 15.12
N GLU A 419 4.59 1.15 16.13
CA GLU A 419 3.62 0.55 17.04
C GLU A 419 2.30 0.15 16.35
N ALA A 420 1.96 0.73 15.20
CA ALA A 420 0.78 0.29 14.45
C ALA A 420 0.95 -1.12 13.85
N TRP A 421 2.20 -1.52 13.60
CA TRP A 421 2.59 -2.79 12.97
C TRP A 421 3.00 -3.88 13.97
N THR A 422 2.90 -3.61 15.26
CA THR A 422 3.26 -4.56 16.34
C THR A 422 1.99 -5.08 16.99
N SER A 423 1.93 -6.37 17.33
CA SER A 423 0.73 -6.94 17.95
C SER A 423 0.43 -6.32 19.32
N GLU A 424 -0.85 -6.29 19.68
CA GLU A 424 -1.29 -5.81 21.00
C GLU A 424 -0.59 -6.57 22.14
N THR A 425 -0.49 -7.90 22.00
CA THR A 425 0.14 -8.75 23.02
C THR A 425 1.59 -8.34 23.27
N ALA A 426 2.33 -8.01 22.22
CA ALA A 426 3.69 -7.50 22.37
C ALA A 426 3.70 -6.09 22.97
N LEU A 427 2.88 -5.16 22.46
CA LEU A 427 2.88 -3.77 22.92
C LEU A 427 2.46 -3.62 24.39
N ARG A 428 1.61 -4.48 24.94
CA ARG A 428 1.26 -4.48 26.38
C ARG A 428 2.44 -4.76 27.30
N THR A 429 3.55 -5.28 26.78
CA THR A 429 4.80 -5.41 27.55
C THR A 429 5.52 -4.06 27.74
N MET A 430 5.09 -3.02 27.00
CA MET A 430 5.62 -1.65 27.10
C MET A 430 4.56 -0.73 27.71
N PRO A 431 4.70 -0.32 29.00
CA PRO A 431 3.69 0.47 29.70
C PRO A 431 3.26 1.76 29.00
N TYR A 432 4.13 2.34 28.17
CA TYR A 432 3.85 3.55 27.38
C TYR A 432 2.61 3.44 26.48
N PHE A 433 2.27 2.22 26.01
CA PHE A 433 1.17 2.01 25.07
C PHE A 433 -0.15 1.62 25.74
N ASN A 434 -0.15 1.21 27.02
CA ASN A 434 -1.33 0.66 27.69
C ASN A 434 -2.57 1.57 27.57
N LYS A 435 -2.41 2.88 27.80
CA LYS A 435 -3.52 3.84 27.68
C LYS A 435 -4.11 3.90 26.26
N GLN A 436 -3.25 3.86 25.23
CA GLN A 436 -3.71 3.87 23.83
C GLN A 436 -4.37 2.54 23.48
N LEU A 437 -3.82 1.42 23.96
CA LEU A 437 -4.37 0.09 23.76
C LEU A 437 -5.73 -0.09 24.45
N ASP A 438 -5.95 0.46 25.64
CA ASP A 438 -7.26 0.40 26.31
C ASP A 438 -8.34 1.18 25.53
N GLN A 439 -7.96 2.23 24.82
CA GLN A 439 -8.85 2.97 23.91
C GLN A 439 -9.18 2.13 22.67
N VAL A 440 -8.16 1.48 22.08
CA VAL A 440 -8.31 0.52 20.96
C VAL A 440 -9.21 -0.66 21.35
N ASP A 441 -9.05 -1.22 22.55
CA ASP A 441 -9.90 -2.30 23.08
C ASP A 441 -11.36 -1.90 23.19
N THR A 442 -11.59 -0.69 23.69
CA THR A 442 -12.94 -0.14 23.85
C THR A 442 -13.60 -0.01 22.47
N ALA A 443 -12.84 0.44 21.47
CA ALA A 443 -13.26 0.46 20.07
C ALA A 443 -13.52 -0.95 19.51
N ALA A 444 -12.65 -1.91 19.78
CA ALA A 444 -12.78 -3.30 19.34
C ALA A 444 -14.04 -3.98 19.91
N LYS A 445 -14.25 -3.87 21.23
CA LYS A 445 -15.43 -4.42 21.93
C LYS A 445 -16.73 -3.87 21.36
N ARG A 446 -16.81 -2.56 21.17
CA ARG A 446 -18.00 -1.92 20.59
C ARG A 446 -18.21 -2.32 19.13
N THR A 447 -17.14 -2.46 18.34
CA THR A 447 -17.23 -2.99 16.97
C THR A 447 -17.81 -4.39 16.93
N LYS A 448 -17.30 -5.30 17.77
CA LYS A 448 -17.79 -6.69 17.87
C LYS A 448 -19.26 -6.76 18.28
N GLN A 449 -19.66 -5.96 19.26
CA GLN A 449 -21.06 -5.86 19.70
C GLN A 449 -21.99 -5.37 18.59
N MET A 450 -21.55 -4.44 17.75
CA MET A 450 -22.36 -3.90 16.65
C MET A 450 -22.43 -4.87 15.46
N MET A 451 -21.35 -5.61 15.16
CA MET A 451 -21.37 -6.68 14.14
C MET A 451 -22.32 -7.83 14.51
N ALA A 452 -22.42 -8.17 15.80
CA ALA A 452 -23.31 -9.22 16.27
C ALA A 452 -24.81 -8.85 16.23
N LYS A 453 -25.15 -7.58 16.03
CA LYS A 453 -26.53 -7.05 16.08
C LYS A 453 -27.12 -6.69 14.71
N ASP A 454 -26.54 -7.18 13.61
CA ASP A 454 -26.96 -6.96 12.20
C ASP A 454 -27.68 -5.63 11.95
N THR A 455 -27.01 -4.52 12.28
CA THR A 455 -27.61 -3.18 12.23
C THR A 455 -26.87 -2.28 11.26
N SER A 456 -27.64 -1.53 10.49
CA SER A 456 -27.22 -0.38 9.64
C SER A 456 -26.32 0.63 10.37
N GLY A 457 -26.28 0.59 11.71
CA GLY A 457 -25.38 1.35 12.58
C GLY A 457 -23.89 0.97 12.49
N LEU A 458 -23.51 -0.21 11.97
CA LEU A 458 -22.09 -0.56 11.80
C LEU A 458 -21.36 0.42 10.86
N THR A 459 -22.03 0.85 9.78
CA THR A 459 -21.49 1.82 8.82
C THR A 459 -21.34 3.20 9.45
N ALA A 460 -22.28 3.61 10.31
CA ALA A 460 -22.17 4.86 11.07
C ALA A 460 -21.10 4.78 12.16
N TRP A 461 -20.96 3.64 12.85
CA TRP A 461 -19.94 3.41 13.87
C TRP A 461 -18.52 3.41 13.32
N LYS A 462 -18.30 2.75 12.18
CA LYS A 462 -17.03 2.83 11.43
C LYS A 462 -16.66 4.27 11.04
N LYS A 463 -17.65 5.16 10.90
CA LYS A 463 -17.41 6.59 10.67
C LYS A 463 -17.11 7.38 11.95
N THR A 464 -17.61 6.93 13.11
CA THR A 464 -17.40 7.60 14.41
C THR A 464 -16.15 7.15 15.17
N LEU A 465 -15.66 5.93 14.91
CA LEU A 465 -14.34 5.48 15.33
C LEU A 465 -13.30 6.27 14.56
N SER A 466 -12.97 7.51 14.97
CA SER A 466 -11.80 8.28 14.47
C SER A 466 -11.33 7.81 13.09
N ALA A 467 -12.18 7.97 12.07
CA ALA A 467 -12.14 7.14 10.87
C ALA A 467 -10.74 7.17 10.24
N ASN A 468 -10.12 5.99 10.10
CA ASN A 468 -8.85 5.76 9.39
C ASN A 468 -7.59 6.41 9.99
N ASN A 469 -7.32 6.29 11.30
CA ASN A 469 -5.97 6.56 11.79
C ASN A 469 -5.10 5.28 11.71
N PRO A 470 -4.23 5.13 10.69
CA PRO A 470 -3.33 3.98 10.58
C PRO A 470 -2.17 4.04 11.59
N ASN A 471 -2.11 5.06 12.45
CA ASN A 471 -1.09 5.21 13.49
C ASN A 471 -1.56 4.75 14.88
N GLU A 472 -2.80 4.26 15.01
CA GLU A 472 -3.20 3.63 16.28
C GLU A 472 -2.39 2.35 16.52
N PRO A 473 -2.00 2.05 17.76
CA PRO A 473 -1.29 0.82 18.09
C PRO A 473 -2.03 -0.43 17.59
N SER A 474 -1.28 -1.39 17.05
CA SER A 474 -1.74 -2.71 16.56
C SER A 474 -2.66 -2.72 15.35
N VAL A 475 -3.22 -1.60 14.90
CA VAL A 475 -4.31 -1.65 13.89
C VAL A 475 -3.86 -2.10 12.51
N LEU A 476 -2.59 -1.90 12.15
CA LEU A 476 -2.00 -2.39 10.90
C LEU A 476 -1.43 -3.80 11.04
N PHE A 477 -0.97 -4.16 12.24
CA PHE A 477 -0.70 -5.56 12.54
C PHE A 477 -1.96 -6.39 12.29
N ASP A 478 -3.07 -6.01 12.91
CA ASP A 478 -4.34 -6.73 12.80
C ASP A 478 -4.94 -6.68 11.39
N GLY A 479 -4.82 -5.52 10.72
CA GLY A 479 -5.39 -5.29 9.40
C GLY A 479 -4.58 -5.90 8.25
N MET A 480 -3.25 -5.88 8.33
CA MET A 480 -2.38 -6.15 7.17
C MET A 480 -1.36 -7.26 7.41
N ILE A 481 -0.88 -7.46 8.65
CA ILE A 481 0.13 -8.48 8.98
C ILE A 481 -0.51 -9.80 9.40
N ALA A 482 -1.39 -9.80 10.39
CA ALA A 482 -2.12 -10.96 10.85
C ALA A 482 -2.77 -11.80 9.72
N PRO A 483 -3.42 -11.21 8.69
CA PRO A 483 -4.00 -11.99 7.60
C PRO A 483 -2.99 -12.64 6.64
N VAL A 484 -1.72 -12.21 6.63
CA VAL A 484 -0.67 -12.87 5.84
C VAL A 484 0.00 -13.99 6.63
N ILE A 485 -0.21 -14.07 7.94
CA ILE A 485 0.26 -15.17 8.77
C ILE A 485 -0.71 -16.36 8.61
N PRO A 486 -0.24 -17.59 8.35
CA PRO A 486 1.14 -18.07 8.45
C PRO A 486 1.81 -18.35 7.08
N PHE A 487 1.65 -17.48 6.07
CA PHE A 487 2.31 -17.69 4.78
C PHE A 487 3.82 -17.87 4.98
N ALA A 488 4.38 -18.95 4.44
CA ALA A 488 5.80 -19.25 4.62
C ALA A 488 6.66 -18.21 3.90
N ILE A 489 7.58 -17.58 4.63
CA ILE A 489 8.52 -16.57 4.14
C ILE A 489 9.96 -17.01 4.39
N LYS A 490 10.88 -16.51 3.58
CA LYS A 490 12.31 -16.54 3.87
C LYS A 490 12.69 -15.48 4.89
N GLY A 491 12.13 -14.28 4.78
CA GLY A 491 12.45 -13.16 5.66
C GLY A 491 11.65 -11.89 5.36
N ALA A 492 12.01 -10.80 6.02
CA ALA A 492 11.38 -9.50 5.89
C ALA A 492 12.38 -8.41 5.50
N ILE A 493 11.93 -7.49 4.64
CA ILE A 493 12.58 -6.19 4.44
C ILE A 493 11.69 -5.05 4.96
N TRP A 494 12.31 -4.06 5.61
CA TRP A 494 11.60 -3.01 6.34
C TRP A 494 12.18 -1.61 6.09
N TYR A 495 11.36 -0.66 5.67
CA TYR A 495 11.80 0.73 5.51
C TYR A 495 10.83 1.69 6.20
N GLN A 496 11.17 2.05 7.45
CA GLN A 496 10.39 2.92 8.30
C GLN A 496 11.26 3.62 9.34
N GLY A 497 10.77 4.74 9.84
CA GLY A 497 11.30 5.42 11.02
C GLY A 497 10.90 6.89 11.04
N GLU A 498 10.62 7.50 9.89
CA GLU A 498 10.42 8.95 9.80
C GLU A 498 9.21 9.43 10.64
N ALA A 499 8.16 8.63 10.78
CA ALA A 499 7.02 8.92 11.66
C ALA A 499 7.34 8.77 13.17
N ASN A 500 8.47 8.15 13.52
CA ASN A 500 8.97 7.98 14.89
C ASN A 500 10.11 8.97 15.22
N VAL A 501 10.50 9.89 14.33
CA VAL A 501 11.48 10.94 14.63
C VAL A 501 11.01 11.75 15.84
N GLY A 502 11.94 12.02 16.78
CA GLY A 502 11.63 12.61 18.08
C GLY A 502 11.30 11.61 19.19
N ARG A 503 11.18 10.31 18.87
CA ARG A 503 10.91 9.22 19.84
C ARG A 503 12.01 8.16 19.89
N ALA A 504 13.25 8.54 19.59
CA ALA A 504 14.39 7.62 19.48
C ALA A 504 14.52 6.67 20.69
N LYS A 505 14.38 7.17 21.92
CA LYS A 505 14.48 6.34 23.13
C LYS A 505 13.38 5.28 23.23
N GLN A 506 12.15 5.62 22.84
CA GLN A 506 11.06 4.64 22.75
C GLN A 506 11.33 3.65 21.61
N TYR A 507 11.87 4.12 20.48
CA TYR A 507 12.18 3.31 19.31
C TYR A 507 13.26 2.26 19.56
N GLU A 508 14.28 2.57 20.38
CA GLU A 508 15.34 1.63 20.80
C GLU A 508 14.80 0.32 21.40
N THR A 509 13.58 0.34 21.96
CA THR A 509 12.93 -0.84 22.56
C THR A 509 11.76 -1.33 21.71
N LEU A 510 10.98 -0.42 21.13
CA LEU A 510 9.84 -0.76 20.27
C LEU A 510 10.24 -1.53 19.01
N PHE A 511 11.31 -1.13 18.33
CA PHE A 511 11.65 -1.76 17.04
C PHE A 511 12.20 -3.20 17.22
N PRO A 512 13.11 -3.49 18.18
CA PRO A 512 13.43 -4.87 18.54
C PRO A 512 12.21 -5.70 18.97
N LEU A 513 11.27 -5.08 19.70
CA LEU A 513 10.02 -5.73 20.09
C LEU A 513 9.18 -6.12 18.86
N LEU A 514 9.02 -5.22 17.88
CA LEU A 514 8.32 -5.51 16.62
C LEU A 514 8.93 -6.72 15.90
N ILE A 515 10.26 -6.76 15.77
CA ILE A 515 10.98 -7.84 15.09
C ILE A 515 10.75 -9.18 15.81
N SER A 516 10.91 -9.20 17.13
CA SER A 516 10.71 -10.40 17.93
C SER A 516 9.25 -10.86 17.97
N ASP A 517 8.30 -9.92 17.97
CA ASP A 517 6.87 -10.20 17.84
C ASP A 517 6.58 -10.88 16.50
N TRP A 518 6.99 -10.30 15.37
CA TRP A 518 6.75 -10.92 14.05
C TRP A 518 7.33 -12.34 13.96
N ARG A 519 8.56 -12.55 14.42
CA ARG A 519 9.17 -13.90 14.50
C ARG A 519 8.32 -14.88 15.31
N LYS A 520 7.81 -14.43 16.46
CA LYS A 520 6.90 -15.21 17.29
C LYS A 520 5.58 -15.52 16.58
N GLN A 521 4.99 -14.55 15.90
CA GLN A 521 3.70 -14.70 15.22
C GLN A 521 3.77 -15.66 14.02
N TRP A 522 4.90 -15.68 13.31
CA TRP A 522 5.17 -16.66 12.25
C TRP A 522 5.57 -18.05 12.77
N ASN A 523 5.77 -18.20 14.09
CA ASN A 523 6.34 -19.40 14.70
C ASN A 523 7.69 -19.80 14.05
N GLU A 524 8.50 -18.81 13.70
CA GLU A 524 9.81 -18.96 13.08
C GLU A 524 10.78 -18.06 13.83
N GLN A 525 11.54 -18.65 14.75
CA GLN A 525 12.16 -17.91 15.85
C GLN A 525 13.25 -16.92 15.42
N ASP A 526 13.85 -17.08 14.23
CA ASP A 526 14.97 -16.24 13.81
C ASP A 526 15.04 -16.04 12.29
N PHE A 527 13.91 -15.82 11.61
CA PHE A 527 13.97 -15.46 10.19
C PHE A 527 14.73 -14.12 9.97
N PRO A 528 15.48 -13.97 8.85
CA PRO A 528 16.18 -12.74 8.49
C PRO A 528 15.28 -11.49 8.44
N PHE A 529 15.69 -10.43 9.13
CA PHE A 529 14.98 -9.15 9.14
C PHE A 529 15.93 -8.01 8.76
N TYR A 530 15.83 -7.52 7.53
CA TYR A 530 16.70 -6.47 7.01
C TYR A 530 15.97 -5.15 6.91
N PHE A 531 16.54 -4.08 7.44
CA PHE A 531 15.89 -2.78 7.47
C PHE A 531 16.76 -1.67 6.91
N VAL A 532 16.14 -0.52 6.64
CA VAL A 532 16.81 0.64 6.08
C VAL A 532 16.81 1.78 7.10
N GLN A 533 17.99 2.31 7.39
CA GLN A 533 18.15 3.51 8.21
C GLN A 533 17.51 4.72 7.51
N ILE A 534 16.82 5.58 8.25
CA ILE A 534 16.16 6.75 7.64
C ILE A 534 17.19 7.63 6.91
N ALA A 535 16.80 8.13 5.75
CA ALA A 535 17.70 8.93 4.92
C ALA A 535 17.91 10.34 5.50
N PRO A 536 19.08 10.96 5.29
CA PRO A 536 19.26 12.38 5.57
C PRO A 536 18.25 13.24 4.81
N TYR A 537 17.53 14.08 5.56
CA TYR A 537 16.52 14.99 5.03
C TYR A 537 16.38 16.18 5.98
N ASP A 538 16.19 17.38 5.45
CA ASP A 538 15.92 18.56 6.27
C ASP A 538 14.47 18.59 6.71
N HIS A 539 14.20 18.02 7.89
CA HIS A 539 12.88 17.97 8.48
C HIS A 539 12.34 19.34 8.95
N SER A 540 13.10 20.44 8.81
CA SER A 540 12.77 21.75 9.40
C SER A 540 12.48 21.68 10.91
N LEU A 541 13.15 20.77 11.62
CA LEU A 541 12.95 20.57 13.05
C LEU A 541 13.60 21.70 13.85
N LYS A 542 12.98 22.05 14.99
CA LYS A 542 13.62 22.93 15.98
C LYS A 542 14.94 22.34 16.48
N ASP A 543 14.96 21.04 16.71
CA ASP A 543 16.16 20.27 17.02
C ASP A 543 16.42 19.27 15.89
N SER A 544 17.43 19.58 15.08
CA SER A 544 17.83 18.73 13.95
C SER A 544 18.52 17.43 14.39
N THR A 545 18.92 17.29 15.65
CA THR A 545 19.60 16.08 16.14
C THR A 545 18.65 14.90 16.36
N LEU A 546 17.34 15.14 16.42
CA LEU A 546 16.33 14.12 16.65
C LEU A 546 16.32 13.01 15.58
N ALA A 547 16.63 13.34 14.33
CA ALA A 547 16.75 12.34 13.27
C ALA A 547 18.03 11.51 13.40
N GLY A 548 19.15 12.12 13.79
CA GLY A 548 20.39 11.40 14.08
C GLY A 548 20.24 10.44 15.26
N ALA A 549 19.51 10.86 16.30
CA ALA A 549 19.15 10.01 17.42
C ALA A 549 18.31 8.80 16.99
N LEU A 550 17.35 8.98 16.07
CA LEU A 550 16.59 7.86 15.52
C LEU A 550 17.46 6.92 14.66
N ARG A 551 18.34 7.48 13.82
CA ARG A 551 19.31 6.67 13.04
C ARG A 551 20.20 5.83 13.95
N ASP A 552 20.66 6.40 15.07
CA ASP A 552 21.42 5.67 16.08
C ASP A 552 20.58 4.59 16.78
N ALA A 553 19.30 4.85 17.09
CA ALA A 553 18.38 3.84 17.60
C ALA A 553 18.21 2.66 16.62
N GLN A 554 18.08 2.95 15.31
CA GLN A 554 18.07 1.92 14.26
C GLN A 554 19.38 1.13 14.22
N ARG A 555 20.54 1.78 14.39
CA ARG A 555 21.84 1.09 14.49
C ARG A 555 21.89 0.16 15.71
N LYS A 556 21.39 0.62 16.86
CA LYS A 556 21.35 -0.17 18.10
C LYS A 556 20.49 -1.43 17.97
N THR A 557 19.46 -1.42 17.13
CA THR A 557 18.66 -2.62 16.81
C THR A 557 19.51 -3.79 16.30
N LEU A 558 20.61 -3.54 15.57
CA LEU A 558 21.52 -4.61 15.12
C LEU A 558 22.12 -5.42 16.27
N TYR A 559 22.31 -4.80 17.43
CA TYR A 559 22.87 -5.44 18.63
C TYR A 559 21.79 -6.02 19.55
N ALA A 560 20.56 -5.49 19.45
CA ALA A 560 19.42 -5.94 20.24
C ALA A 560 18.65 -7.11 19.58
N SER A 561 18.89 -7.42 18.31
CA SER A 561 18.15 -8.44 17.56
C SER A 561 19.06 -9.25 16.64
N SER A 562 19.09 -10.57 16.84
CA SER A 562 19.82 -11.54 16.00
C SER A 562 19.29 -11.56 14.56
N ASN A 563 20.12 -12.04 13.63
CA ASN A 563 19.77 -12.20 12.21
C ASN A 563 19.10 -10.96 11.60
N THR A 564 19.64 -9.80 11.96
CA THR A 564 19.24 -8.51 11.40
C THR A 564 20.36 -7.89 10.56
N GLY A 565 19.99 -6.91 9.75
CA GLY A 565 20.90 -6.17 8.90
C GLY A 565 20.33 -4.80 8.61
N MET A 566 21.19 -3.81 8.43
CA MET A 566 20.79 -2.41 8.26
C MET A 566 21.47 -1.81 7.05
N VAL A 567 20.67 -1.29 6.13
CA VAL A 567 21.16 -0.45 5.04
C VAL A 567 21.36 0.97 5.55
N VAL A 568 22.57 1.48 5.38
CA VAL A 568 22.91 2.88 5.64
C VAL A 568 22.66 3.70 4.36
N THR A 569 22.02 4.85 4.51
CA THR A 569 21.54 5.71 3.41
C THR A 569 22.14 7.12 3.44
N LEU A 570 23.15 7.36 4.28
CA LEU A 570 23.71 8.70 4.49
C LEU A 570 24.29 9.36 3.22
N ASP A 571 24.67 8.57 2.22
CA ASP A 571 25.27 9.03 0.97
C ASP A 571 24.25 9.23 -0.17
N ILE A 572 23.02 8.75 0.00
CA ILE A 572 21.95 8.79 -1.01
C ILE A 572 20.70 9.54 -0.51
N GLY A 573 20.76 10.17 0.67
CA GLY A 573 19.73 11.07 1.15
C GLY A 573 19.69 12.39 0.40
N GLU A 574 18.56 13.08 0.43
CA GLU A 574 18.34 14.33 -0.28
C GLU A 574 17.82 15.41 0.68
N ARG A 575 18.47 16.59 0.69
CA ARG A 575 18.16 17.65 1.65
C ARG A 575 16.71 18.10 1.63
N LYS A 576 16.12 18.16 0.44
CA LYS A 576 14.77 18.72 0.20
C LYS A 576 13.74 17.66 -0.14
N ASN A 577 14.10 16.37 -0.09
CA ASN A 577 13.22 15.28 -0.47
C ASN A 577 13.37 14.12 0.51
N ILE A 578 12.33 13.90 1.31
CA ILE A 578 12.28 12.82 2.31
C ILE A 578 12.23 11.42 1.65
N HIS A 579 11.89 11.37 0.37
CA HIS A 579 11.82 10.17 -0.46
C HIS A 579 12.98 10.17 -1.47
N PRO A 580 14.21 9.82 -1.05
CA PRO A 580 15.38 9.88 -1.92
C PRO A 580 15.16 9.07 -3.19
N SER A 581 15.57 9.64 -4.32
CA SER A 581 15.34 9.11 -5.65
C SER A 581 16.12 7.84 -5.96
N ASP A 582 17.28 7.64 -5.33
CA ASP A 582 18.14 6.47 -5.53
C ASP A 582 17.65 5.25 -4.74
N LYS A 583 16.49 4.72 -5.15
CA LYS A 583 15.94 3.46 -4.62
C LYS A 583 16.66 2.22 -5.15
N GLN A 584 17.44 2.37 -6.23
CA GLN A 584 18.27 1.31 -6.79
C GLN A 584 19.31 0.86 -5.75
N ASP A 585 20.06 1.81 -5.17
CA ASP A 585 21.04 1.52 -4.14
C ASP A 585 20.40 1.00 -2.84
N VAL A 586 19.21 1.47 -2.47
CA VAL A 586 18.47 0.94 -1.30
C VAL A 586 18.17 -0.55 -1.49
N GLY A 587 17.50 -0.91 -2.59
CA GLY A 587 17.12 -2.30 -2.86
C GLY A 587 18.34 -3.21 -3.04
N LYS A 588 19.38 -2.73 -3.73
CA LYS A 588 20.64 -3.46 -3.90
C LYS A 588 21.36 -3.73 -2.57
N ARG A 589 21.45 -2.74 -1.69
CA ARG A 589 22.08 -2.91 -0.36
C ARG A 589 21.27 -3.85 0.53
N LEU A 590 19.94 -3.84 0.45
CA LEU A 590 19.09 -4.85 1.11
C LEU A 590 19.40 -6.26 0.58
N ALA A 591 19.55 -6.40 -0.74
CA ALA A 591 19.88 -7.67 -1.36
C ALA A 591 21.29 -8.14 -0.97
N PHE A 592 22.26 -7.24 -0.83
CA PHE A 592 23.61 -7.59 -0.35
C PHE A 592 23.60 -8.19 1.05
N TRP A 593 22.79 -7.65 1.96
CA TRP A 593 22.56 -8.27 3.27
C TRP A 593 22.00 -9.69 3.13
N ALA A 594 20.96 -9.88 2.32
CA ALA A 594 20.38 -11.21 2.10
C ALA A 594 21.36 -12.19 1.44
N LEU A 595 22.02 -11.79 0.34
CA LEU A 595 22.98 -12.63 -0.37
C LEU A 595 24.11 -13.08 0.56
N ASN A 596 24.69 -12.17 1.37
CA ASN A 596 25.76 -12.53 2.29
C ASN A 596 25.28 -13.33 3.51
N LYS A 597 24.27 -12.82 4.24
CA LYS A 597 23.88 -13.35 5.55
C LYS A 597 22.83 -14.45 5.50
N THR A 598 21.96 -14.43 4.49
CA THR A 598 20.92 -15.46 4.33
C THR A 598 21.36 -16.57 3.38
N TYR A 599 22.01 -16.22 2.27
CA TYR A 599 22.35 -17.17 1.20
C TYR A 599 23.83 -17.57 1.16
N GLY A 600 24.67 -17.00 2.04
CA GLY A 600 26.08 -17.39 2.19
C GLY A 600 26.98 -17.00 1.01
N VAL A 601 26.54 -16.07 0.15
CA VAL A 601 27.35 -15.55 -0.96
C VAL A 601 28.51 -14.74 -0.38
N LYS A 602 29.73 -15.25 -0.59
CA LYS A 602 30.98 -14.63 -0.13
C LYS A 602 31.34 -13.40 -0.98
N ASP A 603 32.23 -12.57 -0.45
CA ASP A 603 32.84 -11.42 -1.15
C ASP A 603 31.89 -10.29 -1.58
N ILE A 604 30.66 -10.27 -1.07
CA ILE A 604 29.74 -9.14 -1.17
C ILE A 604 29.84 -8.30 0.10
N ALA A 605 30.30 -7.06 -0.03
CA ALA A 605 30.20 -6.09 1.06
C ALA A 605 28.73 -5.71 1.26
N TYR A 606 28.23 -5.96 2.47
CA TYR A 606 26.82 -5.80 2.81
C TYR A 606 26.57 -4.65 3.79
N SER A 607 27.59 -4.18 4.49
CA SER A 607 27.50 -3.07 5.44
C SER A 607 28.67 -2.12 5.23
N GLY A 608 28.45 -0.83 5.43
CA GLY A 608 29.54 0.12 5.66
C GLY A 608 30.02 0.08 7.12
N PRO A 609 30.93 0.98 7.50
CA PRO A 609 31.53 0.98 8.83
C PRO A 609 30.48 1.17 9.94
N LEU A 610 30.55 0.31 10.96
CA LEU A 610 29.71 0.42 12.16
C LEU A 610 30.58 0.70 13.38
N TYR A 611 30.17 1.66 14.20
CA TYR A 611 30.87 1.98 15.45
C TYR A 611 31.02 0.74 16.32
N LYS A 612 32.27 0.46 16.73
CA LYS A 612 32.63 -0.65 17.61
C LYS A 612 32.93 -0.14 19.02
N ASN A 613 33.90 0.76 19.16
CA ASN A 613 34.30 1.36 20.42
C ASN A 613 35.14 2.63 20.18
N MET A 614 35.51 3.29 21.27
CA MET A 614 36.47 4.39 21.27
C MET A 614 37.52 4.23 22.37
N GLN A 615 38.67 4.88 22.20
CA GLN A 615 39.72 5.04 23.20
C GLN A 615 40.12 6.51 23.30
N ILE A 616 40.31 7.01 24.51
CA ILE A 616 40.76 8.39 24.74
C ILE A 616 42.28 8.37 24.93
N ASN A 617 42.98 9.26 24.22
CA ASN A 617 44.42 9.48 24.35
C ASN A 617 44.70 10.98 24.42
N GLY A 618 44.87 11.50 25.64
CA GLY A 618 44.96 12.94 25.89
C GLY A 618 43.68 13.65 25.43
N ASN A 619 43.84 14.62 24.53
CA ASN A 619 42.73 15.37 23.93
C ASN A 619 42.16 14.74 22.65
N LYS A 620 42.55 13.49 22.32
CA LYS A 620 42.11 12.78 21.11
C LYS A 620 41.20 11.62 21.46
N ILE A 621 40.18 11.38 20.63
CA ILE A 621 39.39 10.15 20.64
C ILE A 621 39.76 9.32 19.41
N ILE A 622 40.15 8.07 19.64
CA ILE A 622 40.45 7.07 18.62
C ILE A 622 39.22 6.17 18.48
N VAL A 623 38.54 6.22 17.34
CA VAL A 623 37.31 5.47 17.06
C VAL A 623 37.61 4.25 16.20
N SER A 624 37.13 3.09 16.62
CA SER A 624 37.26 1.83 15.86
C SER A 624 35.91 1.41 15.27
N PHE A 625 35.96 0.78 14.10
CA PHE A 625 34.77 0.33 13.37
C PHE A 625 34.85 -1.17 13.05
N THR A 626 33.69 -1.83 12.92
CA THR A 626 33.57 -3.08 12.16
C THR A 626 33.23 -2.75 10.70
N ASN A 627 33.29 -3.74 9.81
CA ASN A 627 32.90 -3.59 8.39
C ASN A 627 33.71 -2.50 7.66
N THR A 628 35.03 -2.51 7.88
CA THR A 628 35.98 -1.64 7.16
C THR A 628 36.29 -2.17 5.76
N ASP A 629 36.09 -3.45 5.48
CA ASP A 629 36.23 -4.06 4.15
C ASP A 629 37.51 -3.66 3.41
N GLY A 630 38.64 -3.78 4.12
CA GLY A 630 39.98 -3.47 3.60
C GLY A 630 40.47 -2.05 3.85
N GLY A 631 39.73 -1.22 4.60
CA GLY A 631 40.19 0.10 5.02
C GLY A 631 39.06 1.11 5.20
N LEU A 632 39.33 2.23 5.87
CA LEU A 632 38.43 3.38 5.83
C LEU A 632 38.85 4.35 4.73
N THR A 633 37.87 4.99 4.09
CA THR A 633 38.12 6.03 3.09
C THR A 633 37.09 7.15 3.21
N SER A 634 37.50 8.35 2.81
CA SER A 634 36.59 9.49 2.67
C SER A 634 36.17 9.77 1.23
N LYS A 635 36.55 8.89 0.28
CA LYS A 635 36.39 9.12 -1.16
C LYS A 635 36.96 10.48 -1.59
N ASN A 636 38.13 10.83 -1.08
CA ASN A 636 38.82 12.12 -1.30
C ASN A 636 38.09 13.36 -0.75
N LYS A 637 37.15 13.19 0.19
CA LYS A 637 36.51 14.30 0.91
C LYS A 637 37.20 14.56 2.25
N THR A 638 37.09 15.77 2.78
CA THR A 638 37.39 16.02 4.19
C THR A 638 36.36 15.30 5.06
N LEU A 639 36.80 14.66 6.16
CA LEU A 639 35.86 14.09 7.13
C LEU A 639 35.06 15.22 7.80
N GLN A 640 33.75 15.06 7.88
CA GLN A 640 32.81 16.04 8.38
C GLN A 640 31.82 15.42 9.37
N SER A 641 31.09 16.26 10.09
CA SER A 641 30.02 15.86 11.01
C SER A 641 30.47 14.99 12.19
N PHE A 642 31.71 15.13 12.62
CA PHE A 642 32.17 14.63 13.92
C PHE A 642 31.98 15.70 14.99
N GLU A 643 31.50 15.27 16.15
CA GLU A 643 31.39 16.10 17.34
C GLU A 643 31.91 15.32 18.55
N VAL A 644 32.49 16.04 19.49
CA VAL A 644 32.95 15.50 20.78
C VAL A 644 32.30 16.26 21.92
N ALA A 645 32.09 15.58 23.05
CA ALA A 645 31.61 16.20 24.27
C ALA A 645 32.56 15.93 25.43
N GLY A 646 32.67 16.88 26.36
CA GLY A 646 33.33 16.70 27.64
C GLY A 646 32.37 16.15 28.69
N ALA A 647 32.80 16.16 29.96
CA ALA A 647 31.97 15.71 31.09
C ALA A 647 30.67 16.53 31.27
N ASP A 648 30.62 17.75 30.71
CA ASP A 648 29.45 18.62 30.67
C ASP A 648 28.37 18.16 29.68
N SER A 649 28.65 17.13 28.87
CA SER A 649 27.75 16.61 27.82
C SER A 649 27.37 17.64 26.75
N VAL A 650 28.16 18.70 26.58
CA VAL A 650 27.96 19.70 25.52
C VAL A 650 28.73 19.28 24.27
N TRP A 651 28.00 19.04 23.17
CA TRP A 651 28.60 18.63 21.89
C TRP A 651 29.25 19.80 21.18
N LYS A 652 30.50 19.61 20.76
CA LYS A 652 31.32 20.59 20.02
C LYS A 652 31.83 19.98 18.71
N PRO A 653 31.93 20.77 17.62
CA PRO A 653 32.54 20.32 16.38
C PRO A 653 33.95 19.76 16.59
N ALA A 654 34.29 18.74 15.82
CA ALA A 654 35.59 18.09 15.88
C ALA A 654 36.18 17.85 14.48
N SER A 655 37.50 17.97 14.40
CA SER A 655 38.28 17.55 13.24
C SER A 655 38.55 16.05 13.31
N ALA A 656 38.52 15.37 12.16
CA ALA A 656 38.73 13.93 12.08
C ALA A 656 39.69 13.54 10.96
N THR A 657 40.54 12.54 11.20
CA THR A 657 41.46 11.95 10.22
C THR A 657 41.37 10.42 10.23
N ILE A 658 41.60 9.79 9.08
CA ILE A 658 41.65 8.33 8.95
C ILE A 658 43.09 7.87 9.18
N GLU A 659 43.28 6.91 10.08
CA GLU A 659 44.56 6.24 10.32
C GLU A 659 44.34 4.72 10.27
N GLY A 660 44.59 4.12 9.10
CA GLY A 660 44.28 2.71 8.83
C GLY A 660 42.77 2.45 8.93
N ASP A 661 42.38 1.58 9.87
CA ASP A 661 40.99 1.18 10.13
C ASP A 661 40.34 1.99 11.26
N LYS A 662 40.95 3.10 11.66
CA LYS A 662 40.50 3.96 12.76
C LYS A 662 40.28 5.38 12.30
N VAL A 663 39.46 6.11 13.05
CA VAL A 663 39.28 7.56 12.90
C VAL A 663 39.78 8.25 14.16
N ILE A 664 40.70 9.20 14.01
CA ILE A 664 41.19 10.02 15.10
C ILE A 664 40.40 11.32 15.10
N VAL A 665 39.77 11.66 16.22
CA VAL A 665 38.87 12.80 16.37
C VAL A 665 39.40 13.73 17.46
N THR A 666 39.45 15.04 17.16
CA THR A 666 39.98 16.07 18.06
C THR A 666 39.13 17.34 18.00
N SER A 667 39.00 18.07 19.11
CA SER A 667 38.36 19.38 19.12
C SER A 667 39.20 20.38 19.89
N ASN A 668 39.30 21.60 19.37
CA ASN A 668 39.97 22.71 20.05
C ASN A 668 39.12 23.29 21.19
N GLU A 669 37.83 22.97 21.24
CA GLU A 669 36.89 23.45 22.26
C GLU A 669 36.74 22.47 23.43
N VAL A 670 37.24 21.24 23.32
CA VAL A 670 37.09 20.19 24.34
C VAL A 670 38.45 19.59 24.67
N SER A 671 39.01 20.00 25.81
CA SER A 671 40.33 19.55 26.27
C SER A 671 40.32 18.13 26.85
N ASN A 672 39.22 17.72 27.49
CA ASN A 672 39.04 16.41 28.12
C ASN A 672 37.81 15.71 27.51
N PRO A 673 37.93 15.14 26.31
CA PRO A 673 36.79 14.56 25.62
C PRO A 673 36.40 13.21 26.25
N VAL A 674 35.09 13.00 26.46
CA VAL A 674 34.54 11.77 27.06
C VAL A 674 33.61 11.02 26.12
N ALA A 675 33.13 11.67 25.05
CA ALA A 675 32.23 11.08 24.07
C ALA A 675 32.46 11.64 22.67
N VAL A 676 32.07 10.85 21.66
CA VAL A 676 32.12 11.21 20.24
C VAL A 676 30.84 10.75 19.54
N ARG A 677 30.39 11.54 18.56
CA ARG A 677 29.31 11.17 17.65
C ARG A 677 29.64 11.54 16.21
N TYR A 678 28.98 10.87 15.28
CA TYR A 678 29.12 11.10 13.84
C TYR A 678 27.75 11.23 13.17
N ALA A 679 27.65 12.20 12.25
CA ALA A 679 26.51 12.39 11.36
C ALA A 679 25.17 12.45 12.11
N PHE A 680 25.09 13.29 13.15
CA PHE A 680 23.98 13.28 14.10
C PHE A 680 22.86 14.30 13.82
N TYR A 681 22.90 15.01 12.69
CA TYR A 681 21.89 16.01 12.29
C TYR A 681 20.91 15.49 11.23
N ALA A 682 19.76 16.16 11.09
CA ALA A 682 18.69 15.82 10.14
C ALA A 682 19.20 15.55 8.72
N TYR A 683 19.91 16.53 8.16
CA TYR A 683 20.65 16.37 6.92
C TYR A 683 22.16 16.34 7.18
N VAL A 684 22.86 15.44 6.50
CA VAL A 684 24.31 15.25 6.58
C VAL A 684 24.82 14.83 5.20
N ASP A 685 26.03 15.27 4.85
CA ASP A 685 26.74 14.77 3.68
C ASP A 685 27.72 13.69 4.15
N ALA A 686 27.49 12.42 3.76
CA ALA A 686 28.36 11.32 4.17
C ALA A 686 29.81 11.55 3.72
N SER A 687 30.72 11.43 4.68
CA SER A 687 32.16 11.62 4.48
C SER A 687 33.01 10.42 4.90
N LEU A 688 32.46 9.43 5.61
CA LEU A 688 33.16 8.21 6.02
C LEU A 688 32.56 6.97 5.34
N PHE A 689 33.41 6.16 4.72
CA PHE A 689 33.06 4.94 3.99
C PHE A 689 34.04 3.80 4.29
N ASN A 690 33.63 2.56 4.03
CA ASN A 690 34.54 1.41 4.00
C ASN A 690 35.33 1.34 2.67
N GLY A 691 36.27 0.41 2.56
CA GLY A 691 37.09 0.19 1.37
C GLY A 691 36.30 -0.23 0.12
N LYS A 692 35.03 -0.61 0.28
CA LYS A 692 34.10 -0.96 -0.81
C LYS A 692 33.11 0.17 -1.13
N GLY A 693 33.27 1.33 -0.50
CA GLY A 693 32.51 2.53 -0.78
C GLY A 693 31.11 2.61 -0.17
N LEU A 694 30.77 1.75 0.79
CA LEU A 694 29.53 1.83 1.57
C LEU A 694 29.69 2.81 2.76
N PRO A 695 28.68 3.66 3.03
CA PRO A 695 28.78 4.71 4.04
C PRO A 695 28.73 4.18 5.47
N ALA A 696 29.41 4.88 6.38
CA ALA A 696 29.32 4.64 7.81
C ALA A 696 27.96 5.08 8.37
N SER A 697 27.45 4.36 9.37
CA SER A 697 26.19 4.70 10.04
C SER A 697 26.37 5.87 11.02
N SER A 698 25.31 6.66 11.23
CA SER A 698 25.25 7.59 12.37
C SER A 698 25.45 6.84 13.69
N PHE A 699 26.21 7.43 14.61
CA PHE A 699 26.37 6.87 15.95
C PHE A 699 26.62 7.95 17.00
N THR A 700 26.32 7.62 18.26
CA THR A 700 26.92 8.24 19.45
C THR A 700 27.60 7.16 20.30
N SER A 701 28.70 7.52 20.97
CA SER A 701 29.40 6.63 21.89
C SER A 701 28.78 6.56 23.29
N GLN A 702 27.78 7.41 23.56
CA GLN A 702 27.04 7.46 24.83
C GLN A 702 25.99 6.35 24.94
#